data_AF-A0A2H0JTA5-F1
#
_entry.id   AF-A0A2H0JTA5-F1
#
_cell.length_a   1.000
_cell.length_b   1.000
_cell.length_c   1.000
_cell.angle_alpha   90.00
_cell.angle_beta   90.00
_cell.angle_gamma   90.00
#
_symmetry.space_group_name_H-M   'P 1'
#
loop_
_entity.id
_entity.type
_entity.pdbx_description
1 polymer ?
#
loop_
_entity_poly.entity_id
_entity_poly.type
_entity_poly.pdbx_seq_one_letter_code
_entity_poly.pdbx_strand_id
1 'polypeptide(L)'
;NFLDQYVEIDPLLSPDVADRDYVFEGYNVIRFSSTGDSKGRIIATFDKVNGITRVIEGEELTFITADGTDSGIQHSFRADNLTNYTTVEFGVEAYAYNETSGAKVIKSPVTRVSVTPSRPDFVMSDDAVALSRLSAEFDIESTRGDNVGNGNVTAKVVNPAKVTGDDYRLEFFTTETGTSAKRGDVVSDADRINDATPKHLLRKSASAEVLAYDVVNTTTGTKVFDGTAAAAALGKNLPEGNGIVRVDGLSINISGAPNDFLGFRAVANAAGPIVPDIGAAADFQGFPGSLPRANADQQVGGGRWFFHTFESGSGSYQHFLNRSVLGRANGWTFLVPFDFEMRFTAEGGYAWNAFTDGSVIKVPFELWRVGISTPDDPSDDVRLIPWTIDWDGDGYGITCEDHSTSGGDNDPEMDAVYWHLPSNTAPGRAGYDAWEAEVLATGDGAGDAWGTEVFGRTVLVNFNGGSVANCAAPQAWDATTPSETNFTADVPEEGTVIRLLTTKPNQPGDTFSFSTDGLGARQKTQEEAVAALDEIGIVPNPYKGASAYEVSQLTDQVRFTNLPNRATIRIFTLNGTLINTLEKNSPANFFPWNLATEDNLPIASGMYLIHVDTDLGEKVLKFAVIKKRVQLNTF
;
A
#
# COMPACT_ATOMS: atom_id res chain seq x y z
N ASN A 1 -0.23 -15.26 -4.71
CA ASN A 1 0.98 -14.47 -5.01
C ASN A 1 0.83 -13.21 -4.17
N PHE A 2 1.56 -13.03 -3.06
CA PHE A 2 1.36 -11.84 -2.20
C PHE A 2 1.74 -10.52 -2.89
N LEU A 3 2.29 -10.63 -4.11
CA LEU A 3 2.79 -9.54 -4.92
C LEU A 3 1.78 -8.99 -5.91
N ASP A 4 0.64 -9.67 -6.10
CA ASP A 4 -0.44 -9.27 -7.03
C ASP A 4 0.08 -8.87 -8.42
N GLN A 5 1.08 -9.61 -8.89
CA GLN A 5 1.80 -9.35 -10.11
C GLN A 5 1.76 -10.57 -11.03
N TYR A 6 1.36 -10.30 -12.26
CA TYR A 6 1.42 -11.20 -13.39
C TYR A 6 1.34 -10.35 -14.65
N VAL A 7 2.22 -10.62 -15.61
CA VAL A 7 2.25 -9.97 -16.92
C VAL A 7 2.65 -11.05 -17.92
N GLU A 8 1.83 -11.29 -18.93
CA GLU A 8 2.13 -12.22 -20.02
C GLU A 8 1.62 -11.67 -21.35
N ILE A 9 2.48 -11.67 -22.37
CA ILE A 9 2.13 -11.18 -23.71
C ILE A 9 1.13 -12.16 -24.34
N ASP A 10 0.04 -11.64 -24.90
CA ASP A 10 -0.84 -12.37 -25.80
C ASP A 10 -0.12 -12.62 -27.14
N PRO A 11 0.23 -13.89 -27.44
CA PRO A 11 0.94 -14.21 -28.68
C PRO A 11 0.04 -14.11 -29.93
N LEU A 12 -1.28 -13.98 -29.77
CA LEU A 12 -2.24 -13.89 -30.88
C LEU A 12 -2.41 -12.45 -31.41
N LEU A 13 -2.01 -11.44 -30.65
CA LEU A 13 -2.05 -10.04 -31.10
C LEU A 13 -0.83 -9.69 -31.97
N SER A 14 -0.98 -8.79 -32.94
CA SER A 14 0.17 -8.30 -33.74
C SER A 14 1.15 -7.50 -32.86
N PRO A 15 2.47 -7.56 -33.11
CA PRO A 15 3.46 -6.69 -32.46
C PRO A 15 3.18 -5.19 -32.51
N ASP A 16 2.40 -4.74 -33.48
CA ASP A 16 2.06 -3.32 -33.66
C ASP A 16 0.89 -2.87 -32.77
N VAL A 17 0.27 -3.78 -32.01
CA VAL A 17 -0.78 -3.46 -31.05
C VAL A 17 -0.14 -2.88 -29.78
N ALA A 18 -0.67 -1.74 -29.31
CA ALA A 18 -0.10 -0.99 -28.19
C ALA A 18 -0.23 -1.71 -26.84
N ASP A 19 -1.36 -2.35 -26.58
CA ASP A 19 -1.59 -3.15 -25.38
C ASP A 19 -1.78 -4.63 -25.74
N ARG A 20 -0.83 -5.45 -25.33
CA ARG A 20 -0.78 -6.88 -25.63
C ARG A 20 -0.61 -7.75 -24.40
N ASP A 21 -0.55 -7.16 -23.22
CA ASP A 21 -0.18 -7.87 -22.00
C ASP A 21 -1.42 -8.21 -21.19
N TYR A 22 -1.58 -9.48 -20.83
CA TYR A 22 -2.47 -9.84 -19.73
C TYR A 22 -1.83 -9.41 -18.43
N VAL A 23 -2.47 -8.47 -17.74
CA VAL A 23 -2.01 -7.98 -16.44
C VAL A 23 -2.88 -8.55 -15.33
N PHE A 24 -2.28 -8.94 -14.20
CA PHE A 24 -3.02 -9.38 -13.01
C PHE A 24 -4.17 -8.42 -12.70
N GLU A 25 -5.37 -8.95 -12.49
CA GLU A 25 -6.57 -8.15 -12.25
C GLU A 25 -7.22 -8.47 -10.90
N GLY A 26 -7.25 -9.75 -10.49
CA GLY A 26 -7.90 -10.10 -9.24
C GLY A 26 -7.92 -11.57 -8.88
N TYR A 27 -8.73 -11.88 -7.88
CA TYR A 27 -8.97 -13.23 -7.36
C TYR A 27 -10.46 -13.57 -7.36
N ASN A 28 -10.79 -14.81 -7.73
CA ASN A 28 -12.10 -15.43 -7.54
C ASN A 28 -12.04 -16.40 -6.35
N VAL A 29 -13.03 -16.32 -5.46
CA VAL A 29 -13.29 -17.32 -4.43
C VAL A 29 -14.41 -18.24 -4.90
N ILE A 30 -14.13 -19.54 -4.93
CA ILE A 30 -15.02 -20.57 -5.48
C ILE A 30 -15.46 -21.50 -4.35
N ARG A 31 -16.73 -21.87 -4.31
CA ARG A 31 -17.26 -22.93 -3.45
C ARG A 31 -17.63 -24.14 -4.29
N PHE A 32 -17.19 -25.32 -3.86
CA PHE A 32 -17.53 -26.58 -4.51
C PHE A 32 -18.62 -27.32 -3.75
N SER A 33 -19.43 -28.09 -4.48
CA SER A 33 -20.48 -28.92 -3.88
C SER A 33 -19.91 -30.18 -3.23
N SER A 34 -18.74 -30.63 -3.68
CA SER A 34 -18.01 -31.78 -3.15
C SER A 34 -16.54 -31.73 -3.62
N THR A 35 -15.70 -32.60 -3.06
CA THR A 35 -14.30 -32.73 -3.46
C THR A 35 -14.12 -33.12 -4.94
N GLY A 36 -15.09 -33.81 -5.54
CA GLY A 36 -15.05 -34.21 -6.96
C GLY A 36 -15.71 -33.23 -7.94
N ASP A 37 -16.36 -32.18 -7.46
CA ASP A 37 -16.98 -31.15 -8.31
C ASP A 37 -15.89 -30.31 -8.98
N SER A 38 -15.77 -30.35 -10.31
CA SER A 38 -14.74 -29.63 -11.07
C SER A 38 -15.12 -28.20 -11.44
N LYS A 39 -16.41 -27.83 -11.35
CA LYS A 39 -16.90 -26.52 -11.80
C LYS A 39 -16.97 -25.52 -10.65
N GLY A 40 -17.53 -25.94 -9.52
CA GLY A 40 -17.79 -25.04 -8.38
C GLY A 40 -18.67 -23.84 -8.75
N ARG A 41 -18.84 -22.92 -7.80
CA ARG A 41 -19.56 -21.66 -7.96
C ARG A 41 -18.71 -20.52 -7.40
N ILE A 42 -18.50 -19.46 -8.16
CA ILE A 42 -17.87 -18.22 -7.65
C ILE A 42 -18.81 -17.61 -6.60
N ILE A 43 -18.26 -17.32 -5.42
CA ILE A 43 -18.96 -16.74 -4.28
C ILE A 43 -18.41 -15.37 -3.88
N ALA A 44 -17.23 -14.98 -4.37
CA ALA A 44 -16.68 -13.63 -4.26
C ALA A 44 -15.66 -13.38 -5.37
N THR A 45 -15.50 -12.12 -5.77
CA THR A 45 -14.46 -11.61 -6.66
C THR A 45 -13.81 -10.42 -5.96
N PHE A 46 -12.48 -10.32 -6.02
CA PHE A 46 -11.71 -9.19 -5.50
C PHE A 46 -10.75 -8.71 -6.57
N ASP A 47 -10.89 -7.47 -6.98
CA ASP A 47 -10.29 -6.89 -8.18
C ASP A 47 -9.68 -5.51 -7.91
N LYS A 48 -8.75 -5.09 -8.77
CA LYS A 48 -8.13 -3.77 -8.67
C LYS A 48 -9.20 -2.68 -8.78
N VAL A 49 -9.00 -1.59 -8.04
CA VAL A 49 -9.85 -0.39 -8.15
C VAL A 49 -9.39 0.40 -9.38
N ASN A 50 -9.85 0.00 -10.56
CA ASN A 50 -9.47 0.55 -11.86
C ASN A 50 -10.67 0.79 -12.79
N GLY A 51 -11.90 0.56 -12.30
CA GLY A 51 -13.15 0.74 -13.04
C GLY A 51 -13.58 -0.46 -13.89
N ILE A 52 -12.82 -1.57 -13.89
CA ILE A 52 -13.15 -2.79 -14.63
C ILE A 52 -14.12 -3.65 -13.83
N THR A 53 -15.40 -3.28 -13.86
CA THR A 53 -16.45 -4.00 -13.10
C THR A 53 -17.10 -5.16 -13.85
N ARG A 54 -17.07 -5.17 -15.19
CA ARG A 54 -17.72 -6.23 -15.96
C ARG A 54 -16.99 -6.51 -17.25
N VAL A 55 -16.47 -7.74 -17.37
CA VAL A 55 -15.84 -8.20 -18.60
C VAL A 55 -16.85 -9.01 -19.40
N ILE A 56 -17.30 -8.45 -20.52
CA ILE A 56 -18.26 -9.06 -21.44
C ILE A 56 -17.50 -9.57 -22.68
N GLU A 57 -17.74 -10.83 -23.03
CA GLU A 57 -17.22 -11.46 -24.25
C GLU A 57 -18.36 -11.84 -25.21
N GLY A 58 -18.10 -11.72 -26.53
CA GLY A 58 -18.96 -12.18 -27.63
C GLY A 58 -19.74 -11.08 -28.37
N GLU A 59 -19.75 -11.12 -29.72
CA GLU A 59 -20.49 -10.18 -30.58
C GLU A 59 -21.99 -10.54 -30.74
N GLU A 60 -22.38 -11.83 -30.59
CA GLU A 60 -23.78 -12.29 -30.74
C GLU A 60 -24.37 -13.00 -29.50
N LEU A 61 -23.54 -13.53 -28.60
CA LEU A 61 -23.94 -14.11 -27.32
C LEU A 61 -23.05 -13.52 -26.24
N THR A 62 -23.65 -12.75 -25.31
CA THR A 62 -22.91 -12.09 -24.24
C THR A 62 -22.65 -13.07 -23.08
N PHE A 63 -21.38 -13.35 -22.79
CA PHE A 63 -20.97 -14.07 -21.60
C PHE A 63 -20.32 -13.09 -20.61
N ILE A 64 -20.67 -13.20 -19.33
CA ILE A 64 -19.95 -12.50 -18.26
C ILE A 64 -18.75 -13.39 -17.91
N THR A 65 -17.56 -12.96 -18.30
CA THR A 65 -16.33 -13.76 -18.13
C THR A 65 -15.63 -13.45 -16.80
N ALA A 66 -15.85 -12.23 -16.28
CA ALA A 66 -15.57 -11.82 -14.91
C ALA A 66 -16.63 -10.79 -14.45
N ASP A 67 -17.14 -10.97 -13.23
CA ASP A 67 -18.02 -10.02 -12.55
C ASP A 67 -17.17 -9.38 -11.44
N GLY A 68 -16.54 -8.27 -11.81
CA GLY A 68 -15.68 -7.48 -10.96
C GLY A 68 -16.50 -6.60 -10.03
N THR A 69 -16.00 -6.38 -8.84
CA THR A 69 -16.69 -5.57 -7.83
C THR A 69 -16.08 -4.19 -7.68
N ASP A 70 -14.92 -3.95 -8.31
CA ASP A 70 -14.05 -2.79 -8.12
C ASP A 70 -13.81 -2.52 -6.62
N SER A 71 -13.79 -3.59 -5.81
CA SER A 71 -13.82 -3.50 -4.34
C SER A 71 -12.42 -3.52 -3.71
N GLY A 72 -11.39 -3.60 -4.54
CA GLY A 72 -10.00 -3.73 -4.13
C GLY A 72 -9.58 -5.19 -3.94
N ILE A 73 -8.27 -5.42 -4.07
CA ILE A 73 -7.69 -6.75 -3.85
C ILE A 73 -7.80 -7.12 -2.38
N GLN A 74 -8.35 -8.32 -2.12
CA GLN A 74 -8.33 -8.96 -0.82
C GLN A 74 -7.67 -10.33 -0.93
N HIS A 75 -6.86 -10.68 0.06
CA HIS A 75 -6.29 -12.03 0.15
C HIS A 75 -6.78 -12.81 1.38
N SER A 76 -7.81 -12.32 2.07
CA SER A 76 -8.56 -13.07 3.08
C SER A 76 -10.03 -13.08 2.73
N PHE A 77 -10.70 -14.21 2.93
CA PHE A 77 -12.14 -14.35 2.73
C PHE A 77 -12.77 -15.00 3.94
N ARG A 78 -13.90 -14.46 4.39
CA ARG A 78 -14.69 -15.01 5.48
C ARG A 78 -15.93 -15.69 4.93
N ALA A 79 -16.09 -16.97 5.26
CA ALA A 79 -17.29 -17.74 4.97
C ALA A 79 -18.13 -17.92 6.23
N ASP A 80 -19.37 -17.45 6.20
CA ASP A 80 -20.35 -17.65 7.27
C ASP A 80 -21.35 -18.77 6.94
N ASN A 81 -22.19 -19.13 7.92
CA ASN A 81 -23.27 -20.12 7.77
C ASN A 81 -22.78 -21.50 7.32
N LEU A 82 -21.62 -21.93 7.83
CA LEU A 82 -21.11 -23.27 7.61
C LEU A 82 -21.64 -24.24 8.67
N THR A 83 -21.85 -25.50 8.26
CA THR A 83 -22.27 -26.56 9.17
C THR A 83 -21.04 -27.20 9.80
N ASN A 84 -20.98 -27.17 11.14
CA ASN A 84 -19.91 -27.84 11.88
C ASN A 84 -19.81 -29.33 11.52
N TYR A 85 -18.59 -29.85 11.54
CA TYR A 85 -18.24 -31.24 11.25
C TYR A 85 -18.56 -31.71 9.84
N THR A 86 -18.98 -30.82 8.95
CA THR A 86 -19.14 -31.10 7.52
C THR A 86 -17.98 -30.50 6.77
N THR A 87 -17.35 -31.29 5.91
CA THR A 87 -16.27 -30.81 5.04
C THR A 87 -16.87 -29.92 3.96
N VAL A 88 -16.34 -28.70 3.83
CA VAL A 88 -16.67 -27.73 2.79
C VAL A 88 -15.41 -27.47 1.97
N GLU A 89 -15.58 -27.40 0.67
CA GLU A 89 -14.49 -27.25 -0.29
C GLU A 89 -14.55 -25.85 -0.89
N PHE A 90 -13.46 -25.09 -0.72
CA PHE A 90 -13.25 -23.79 -1.34
C PHE A 90 -12.13 -23.86 -2.38
N GLY A 91 -12.08 -22.87 -3.25
CA GLY A 91 -11.00 -22.65 -4.20
C GLY A 91 -10.67 -21.18 -4.33
N VAL A 92 -9.42 -20.88 -4.63
CA VAL A 92 -8.98 -19.54 -5.01
C VAL A 92 -8.32 -19.63 -6.39
N GLU A 93 -8.69 -18.71 -7.26
CA GLU A 93 -8.21 -18.61 -8.64
C GLU A 93 -7.81 -17.16 -8.91
N ALA A 94 -6.59 -16.93 -9.40
CA ALA A 94 -6.18 -15.61 -9.86
C ALA A 94 -6.61 -15.43 -11.32
N TYR A 95 -6.86 -14.19 -11.74
CA TYR A 95 -7.11 -13.91 -13.15
C TYR A 95 -6.40 -12.62 -13.60
N ALA A 96 -6.14 -12.56 -14.89
CA ALA A 96 -5.51 -11.44 -15.56
C ALA A 96 -6.41 -10.96 -16.71
N TYR A 97 -6.30 -9.67 -17.03
CA TYR A 97 -7.14 -8.99 -18.00
C TYR A 97 -6.29 -8.33 -19.10
N ASN A 98 -6.82 -8.35 -20.32
CA ASN A 98 -6.37 -7.53 -21.44
C ASN A 98 -7.60 -7.10 -22.27
N GLU A 99 -7.74 -5.80 -22.56
CA GLU A 99 -8.92 -5.28 -23.28
C GLU A 99 -8.91 -5.66 -24.77
N THR A 100 -7.72 -5.73 -25.36
CA THR A 100 -7.48 -5.88 -26.81
C THR A 100 -7.51 -7.34 -27.25
N SER A 101 -7.21 -8.26 -26.34
CA SER A 101 -7.20 -9.70 -26.58
C SER A 101 -8.58 -10.25 -26.95
N GLY A 102 -8.60 -11.27 -27.81
CA GLY A 102 -9.85 -11.95 -28.20
C GLY A 102 -10.51 -12.71 -27.03
N ALA A 103 -9.69 -13.32 -26.16
CA ALA A 103 -10.10 -13.75 -24.83
C ALA A 103 -9.66 -12.66 -23.86
N LYS A 104 -10.58 -11.97 -23.19
CA LYS A 104 -10.20 -10.81 -22.38
C LYS A 104 -9.67 -11.19 -21.00
N VAL A 105 -9.95 -12.41 -20.56
CA VAL A 105 -9.57 -12.92 -19.24
C VAL A 105 -8.90 -14.27 -19.35
N ILE A 106 -7.75 -14.39 -18.70
CA ILE A 106 -7.11 -15.68 -18.44
C ILE A 106 -7.05 -15.96 -16.95
N LYS A 107 -7.18 -17.24 -16.58
CA LYS A 107 -7.35 -17.68 -15.19
C LYS A 107 -6.26 -18.67 -14.82
N SER A 108 -5.74 -18.57 -13.61
CA SER A 108 -4.79 -19.54 -13.07
C SER A 108 -5.47 -20.87 -12.79
N PRO A 109 -4.72 -21.96 -12.57
CA PRO A 109 -5.28 -23.14 -11.93
C PRO A 109 -5.91 -22.81 -10.56
N VAL A 110 -7.02 -23.46 -10.23
CA VAL A 110 -7.69 -23.28 -8.93
C VAL A 110 -6.90 -23.99 -7.82
N THR A 111 -6.53 -23.24 -6.79
CA THR A 111 -5.97 -23.82 -5.56
C THR A 111 -7.11 -24.18 -4.61
N ARG A 112 -7.31 -25.46 -4.30
CA ARG A 112 -8.38 -25.93 -3.40
C ARG A 112 -8.00 -25.90 -1.94
N VAL A 113 -8.96 -25.59 -1.09
CA VAL A 113 -8.87 -25.60 0.36
C VAL A 113 -10.06 -26.35 0.93
N SER A 114 -9.80 -27.45 1.62
CA SER A 114 -10.81 -28.25 2.32
C SER A 114 -10.86 -27.84 3.78
N VAL A 115 -12.05 -27.48 4.29
CA VAL A 115 -12.24 -27.01 5.66
C VAL A 115 -13.35 -27.83 6.33
N THR A 116 -13.10 -28.30 7.55
CA THR A 116 -14.14 -28.90 8.41
C THR A 116 -14.31 -28.02 9.65
N PRO A 117 -15.27 -27.08 9.64
CA PRO A 117 -15.50 -26.19 10.77
C PRO A 117 -15.83 -27.00 12.03
N SER A 118 -15.21 -26.64 13.14
CA SER A 118 -15.40 -27.33 14.41
C SER A 118 -14.95 -26.44 15.55
N ARG A 119 -15.26 -26.83 16.80
CA ARG A 119 -14.81 -26.05 17.96
C ARG A 119 -13.33 -26.28 18.21
N PRO A 120 -12.51 -25.23 18.37
CA PRO A 120 -11.10 -25.41 18.65
C PRO A 120 -10.85 -26.03 20.02
N ASP A 121 -9.71 -26.68 20.16
CA ASP A 121 -9.18 -27.20 21.42
C ASP A 121 -8.50 -26.11 22.26
N PHE A 122 -8.23 -24.94 21.68
CA PHE A 122 -7.78 -23.71 22.34
C PHE A 122 -8.92 -22.71 22.56
N VAL A 123 -8.64 -21.67 23.34
CA VAL A 123 -9.50 -20.49 23.54
C VAL A 123 -8.99 -19.36 22.65
N MET A 124 -9.87 -18.76 21.86
CA MET A 124 -9.59 -17.53 21.12
C MET A 124 -10.02 -16.33 21.96
N SER A 125 -9.29 -15.22 21.84
CA SER A 125 -9.73 -13.94 22.41
C SER A 125 -11.03 -13.49 21.75
N ASP A 126 -12.02 -13.13 22.56
CA ASP A 126 -13.30 -12.59 22.06
C ASP A 126 -13.06 -11.29 21.27
N ASP A 127 -12.09 -10.48 21.69
CA ASP A 127 -11.69 -9.25 21.01
C ASP A 127 -11.04 -9.56 19.66
N ALA A 128 -10.13 -10.54 19.59
CA ALA A 128 -9.55 -10.97 18.31
C ALA A 128 -10.63 -11.49 17.35
N VAL A 129 -11.60 -12.25 17.87
CA VAL A 129 -12.75 -12.72 17.09
C VAL A 129 -13.65 -11.57 16.67
N ALA A 130 -13.81 -10.51 17.46
CA ALA A 130 -14.57 -9.33 17.08
C ALA A 130 -13.86 -8.53 15.98
N LEU A 131 -12.56 -8.27 16.15
CA LEU A 131 -11.70 -7.57 15.19
C LEU A 131 -11.72 -8.27 13.82
N SER A 132 -11.60 -9.60 13.78
CA SER A 132 -11.64 -10.34 12.51
C SER A 132 -12.98 -10.29 11.78
N ARG A 133 -14.00 -9.65 12.35
CA ARG A 133 -15.32 -9.45 11.74
C ARG A 133 -15.54 -8.01 11.29
N LEU A 134 -14.65 -7.09 11.66
CA LEU A 134 -14.75 -5.70 11.27
C LEU A 134 -14.41 -5.55 9.78
N SER A 135 -15.09 -4.62 9.13
CA SER A 135 -14.72 -4.11 7.80
C SER A 135 -13.81 -2.90 7.89
N ALA A 136 -13.29 -2.58 9.09
CA ALA A 136 -12.41 -1.44 9.32
C ALA A 136 -11.14 -1.54 8.47
N GLU A 137 -10.50 -0.40 8.19
CA GLU A 137 -9.30 -0.33 7.35
C GLU A 137 -8.08 -0.96 8.02
N PHE A 138 -8.06 -1.00 9.36
CA PHE A 138 -7.09 -1.73 10.18
C PHE A 138 -7.65 -1.97 11.60
N ASP A 139 -7.08 -2.96 12.30
CA ASP A 139 -7.46 -3.31 13.68
C ASP A 139 -6.44 -2.85 14.71
N ILE A 140 -5.16 -2.76 14.31
CA ILE A 140 -4.02 -2.44 15.17
C ILE A 140 -3.18 -1.38 14.46
N GLU A 141 -3.02 -0.22 15.10
CA GLU A 141 -2.09 0.82 14.67
C GLU A 141 -0.67 0.51 15.18
N SER A 142 0.34 0.82 14.38
CA SER A 142 1.72 0.76 14.84
C SER A 142 2.16 2.07 15.49
N THR A 143 3.14 1.96 16.38
CA THR A 143 3.94 3.08 16.85
C THR A 143 5.13 3.25 15.91
N ARG A 144 5.27 4.46 15.35
CA ARG A 144 6.39 4.87 14.50
C ARG A 144 7.64 5.14 15.37
N GLY A 145 8.81 4.70 14.92
CA GLY A 145 10.09 5.07 15.52
C GLY A 145 10.54 6.49 15.14
N ASP A 146 11.82 6.78 15.35
CA ASP A 146 12.50 8.02 14.91
C ASP A 146 12.74 8.00 13.39
N ASN A 147 11.66 7.88 12.64
CA ASN A 147 11.68 7.62 11.21
C ASN A 147 11.82 8.91 10.40
N VAL A 148 12.51 8.80 9.27
CA VAL A 148 12.58 9.83 8.24
C VAL A 148 11.32 9.79 7.38
N GLY A 149 10.93 8.62 6.89
CA GLY A 149 9.80 8.45 5.97
C GLY A 149 8.45 8.53 6.65
N ASN A 150 7.55 9.36 6.13
CA ASN A 150 6.23 9.64 6.71
C ASN A 150 5.18 8.55 6.42
N GLY A 151 5.62 7.33 6.08
CA GLY A 151 4.74 6.19 5.87
C GLY A 151 4.09 5.67 7.15
N ASN A 152 3.23 4.68 6.99
CA ASN A 152 2.49 4.05 8.07
C ASN A 152 2.47 2.53 7.92
N VAL A 153 2.36 1.82 9.05
CA VAL A 153 2.18 0.38 9.10
C VAL A 153 1.02 0.08 10.03
N THR A 154 0.10 -0.77 9.59
CA THR A 154 -1.05 -1.19 10.40
C THR A 154 -1.27 -2.69 10.22
N ALA A 155 -1.97 -3.33 11.15
CA ALA A 155 -2.31 -4.75 11.03
C ALA A 155 -3.81 -5.01 11.17
N LYS A 156 -4.28 -6.05 10.48
CA LYS A 156 -5.62 -6.64 10.63
C LYS A 156 -5.53 -8.04 11.18
N VAL A 157 -6.47 -8.42 12.04
CA VAL A 157 -6.67 -9.79 12.49
C VAL A 157 -7.49 -10.54 11.43
N VAL A 158 -6.83 -11.40 10.66
CA VAL A 158 -7.50 -12.22 9.62
C VAL A 158 -7.74 -13.66 10.05
N ASN A 159 -7.03 -14.13 11.07
CA ASN A 159 -7.26 -15.44 11.67
C ASN A 159 -7.00 -15.41 13.19
N PRO A 160 -8.04 -15.19 14.02
CA PRO A 160 -7.94 -15.12 15.47
C PRO A 160 -7.29 -16.34 16.12
N ALA A 161 -7.45 -17.52 15.50
CA ALA A 161 -6.88 -18.77 16.00
C ALA A 161 -5.34 -18.83 15.91
N LYS A 162 -4.73 -17.93 15.14
CA LYS A 162 -3.28 -17.88 14.94
C LYS A 162 -2.61 -16.66 15.58
N VAL A 163 -3.38 -15.70 16.09
CA VAL A 163 -2.83 -14.55 16.81
C VAL A 163 -2.12 -15.04 18.06
N THR A 164 -0.90 -14.54 18.29
CA THR A 164 -0.02 -15.09 19.32
C THR A 164 -0.07 -14.35 20.65
N GLY A 165 -0.42 -13.06 20.65
CA GLY A 165 -0.27 -12.21 21.84
C GLY A 165 1.10 -11.54 21.94
N ASP A 166 1.93 -11.63 20.91
CA ASP A 166 3.30 -11.13 20.89
C ASP A 166 3.42 -9.68 20.38
N ASP A 167 4.63 -9.15 20.52
CA ASP A 167 5.08 -7.87 19.97
C ASP A 167 5.83 -8.08 18.64
N TYR A 168 5.71 -7.10 17.76
CA TYR A 168 6.28 -7.12 16.42
C TYR A 168 6.98 -5.81 16.09
N ARG A 169 8.05 -5.88 15.31
CA ARG A 169 8.74 -4.74 14.70
C ARG A 169 8.92 -4.96 13.20
N LEU A 170 8.55 -3.97 12.42
CA LEU A 170 8.89 -3.82 11.02
C LEU A 170 10.06 -2.83 10.89
N GLU A 171 11.03 -3.14 10.03
CA GLU A 171 12.15 -2.25 9.72
C GLU A 171 12.45 -2.23 8.22
N PHE A 172 12.55 -1.04 7.65
CA PHE A 172 12.96 -0.81 6.28
C PHE A 172 14.48 -0.77 6.15
N PHE A 173 15.02 -1.29 5.04
CA PHE A 173 16.45 -1.29 4.75
C PHE A 173 16.70 -1.38 3.23
N THR A 174 17.93 -1.09 2.78
CA THR A 174 18.35 -1.39 1.41
C THR A 174 19.01 -2.76 1.33
N THR A 175 18.75 -3.47 0.23
CA THR A 175 19.43 -4.72 -0.10
C THR A 175 19.74 -4.78 -1.59
N GLU A 176 20.81 -5.46 -1.97
CA GLU A 176 21.09 -5.72 -3.38
C GLU A 176 20.26 -6.90 -3.90
N THR A 177 19.70 -6.75 -5.10
CA THR A 177 19.11 -7.87 -5.83
C THR A 177 20.19 -8.54 -6.69
N GLY A 178 20.51 -9.80 -6.38
CA GLY A 178 21.40 -10.60 -7.21
C GLY A 178 20.81 -10.84 -8.60
N THR A 179 21.65 -11.06 -9.62
CA THR A 179 21.20 -11.36 -10.99
C THR A 179 20.43 -12.69 -11.07
N SER A 180 19.12 -12.66 -10.86
CA SER A 180 18.26 -13.82 -11.05
C SER A 180 17.78 -13.90 -12.50
N ALA A 181 18.66 -14.39 -13.38
CA ALA A 181 18.24 -14.98 -14.64
C ALA A 181 19.15 -16.17 -15.01
N LYS A 182 18.87 -17.34 -14.43
CA LYS A 182 19.14 -18.59 -15.14
C LYS A 182 18.00 -18.78 -16.14
N ARG A 183 18.26 -18.58 -17.43
CA ARG A 183 17.50 -19.24 -18.49
C ARG A 183 18.44 -20.17 -19.26
N GLY A 184 18.00 -21.43 -19.32
CA GLY A 184 18.28 -22.50 -20.27
C GLY A 184 19.61 -22.49 -21.03
N ASP A 185 20.39 -23.53 -20.73
CA ASP A 185 21.25 -24.30 -21.63
C ASP A 185 21.95 -23.59 -22.79
N VAL A 186 23.28 -23.60 -22.66
CA VAL A 186 24.30 -23.58 -23.70
C VAL A 186 23.75 -23.99 -25.08
N VAL A 187 23.49 -23.00 -25.93
CA VAL A 187 23.60 -23.22 -27.37
C VAL A 187 25.10 -23.36 -27.64
N SER A 188 25.55 -24.58 -27.91
CA SER A 188 26.92 -24.84 -28.37
C SER A 188 27.25 -23.97 -29.59
N ASP A 189 28.50 -23.52 -29.69
CA ASP A 189 29.04 -22.60 -30.72
C ASP A 189 28.87 -23.02 -32.21
N ALA A 190 28.04 -24.01 -32.53
CA ALA A 190 27.84 -24.54 -33.87
C ALA A 190 26.73 -23.85 -34.69
N ASP A 191 25.87 -23.00 -34.11
CA ASP A 191 24.72 -22.39 -34.82
C ASP A 191 24.91 -20.92 -35.23
N ARG A 192 26.14 -20.40 -35.22
CA ARG A 192 26.45 -19.02 -35.63
C ARG A 192 26.64 -18.84 -37.15
N ILE A 193 25.81 -19.47 -37.97
CA ILE A 193 25.84 -19.26 -39.42
C ILE A 193 24.46 -18.81 -39.90
N ASN A 194 24.41 -17.54 -40.33
CA ASN A 194 23.33 -16.84 -41.05
C ASN A 194 22.23 -16.17 -40.21
N ASP A 195 22.54 -15.04 -39.56
CA ASP A 195 21.55 -13.99 -39.32
C ASP A 195 22.26 -12.63 -39.19
N ALA A 196 22.07 -11.74 -40.16
CA ALA A 196 22.69 -10.41 -40.23
C ALA A 196 21.85 -9.35 -39.48
N THR A 197 21.22 -9.74 -38.37
CA THR A 197 20.43 -8.84 -37.52
C THR A 197 21.13 -8.71 -36.17
N PRO A 198 21.42 -7.51 -35.65
CA PRO A 198 21.97 -7.37 -34.31
C PRO A 198 20.91 -7.81 -33.30
N LYS A 199 20.96 -9.07 -32.85
CA LYS A 199 20.18 -9.50 -31.70
C LYS A 199 20.72 -8.74 -30.49
N HIS A 200 19.94 -7.80 -29.99
CA HIS A 200 20.15 -7.11 -28.72
C HIS A 200 20.34 -8.18 -27.63
N LEU A 201 21.60 -8.50 -27.31
CA LEU A 201 21.92 -9.21 -26.10
C LEU A 201 21.61 -8.25 -24.95
N LEU A 202 20.48 -8.47 -24.29
CA LEU A 202 20.07 -7.72 -23.11
C LEU A 202 21.22 -7.75 -22.11
N ARG A 203 21.68 -6.54 -21.78
CA ARG A 203 22.81 -6.27 -20.90
C ARG A 203 22.53 -6.92 -19.54
N LYS A 204 23.53 -7.61 -18.98
CA LYS A 204 23.51 -8.11 -17.61
C LYS A 204 23.10 -6.96 -16.68
N SER A 205 21.92 -7.05 -16.06
CA SER A 205 21.47 -6.06 -15.09
C SER A 205 22.53 -5.97 -14.00
N ALA A 206 23.04 -4.76 -13.72
CA ALA A 206 23.83 -4.53 -12.52
C ALA A 206 22.98 -4.89 -11.30
N SER A 207 23.60 -5.32 -10.19
CA SER A 207 22.86 -5.42 -8.92
C SER A 207 22.24 -4.05 -8.64
N ALA A 208 20.93 -4.02 -8.45
CA ALA A 208 20.22 -2.82 -8.04
C ALA A 208 20.01 -2.90 -6.54
N GLU A 209 20.39 -1.84 -5.82
CA GLU A 209 19.91 -1.63 -4.45
C GLU A 209 18.41 -1.36 -4.50
N VAL A 210 17.67 -2.07 -3.66
CA VAL A 210 16.22 -1.97 -3.57
C VAL A 210 15.81 -1.79 -2.11
N LEU A 211 14.70 -1.08 -1.90
CA LEU A 211 14.08 -0.95 -0.59
C LEU A 211 13.35 -2.25 -0.23
N ALA A 212 13.65 -2.79 0.94
CA ALA A 212 13.04 -3.98 1.52
C ALA A 212 12.68 -3.73 2.98
N TYR A 213 11.96 -4.66 3.59
CA TYR A 213 11.62 -4.61 5.01
C TYR A 213 11.51 -6.00 5.60
N ASP A 214 11.89 -6.12 6.87
CA ASP A 214 11.72 -7.33 7.67
C ASP A 214 10.56 -7.15 8.63
N VAL A 215 9.88 -8.24 8.96
CA VAL A 215 8.97 -8.28 10.13
C VAL A 215 9.51 -9.28 11.12
N VAL A 216 9.77 -8.82 12.34
CA VAL A 216 10.32 -9.61 13.44
C VAL A 216 9.28 -9.66 14.56
N ASN A 217 8.95 -10.87 15.00
CA ASN A 217 8.27 -11.08 16.27
C ASN A 217 9.31 -10.89 17.37
N THR A 218 9.24 -9.76 18.08
CA THR A 218 10.26 -9.33 19.05
C THR A 218 10.16 -10.10 20.36
N THR A 219 8.99 -10.66 20.69
CA THR A 219 8.82 -11.55 21.86
C THR A 219 9.63 -12.84 21.70
N THR A 220 9.61 -13.44 20.51
CA THR A 220 10.32 -14.70 20.23
C THR A 220 11.70 -14.49 19.62
N GLY A 221 11.99 -13.30 19.09
CA GLY A 221 13.19 -13.00 18.31
C GLY A 221 13.17 -13.60 16.90
N THR A 222 12.01 -14.08 16.43
CA THR A 222 11.89 -14.77 15.14
C THR A 222 11.59 -13.77 14.04
N LYS A 223 12.36 -13.83 12.95
CA LYS A 223 12.00 -13.14 11.71
C LYS A 223 10.84 -13.88 11.04
N VAL A 224 9.65 -13.29 11.09
CA VAL A 224 8.41 -13.87 10.54
C VAL A 224 8.20 -13.49 9.06
N PHE A 225 8.87 -12.46 8.58
CA PHE A 225 8.98 -12.10 7.17
C PHE A 225 10.40 -11.66 6.82
N ASP A 226 11.01 -12.31 5.81
CA ASP A 226 12.36 -12.04 5.33
C ASP A 226 12.33 -11.19 4.06
N GLY A 227 12.60 -9.89 4.23
CA GLY A 227 12.59 -8.91 3.17
C GLY A 227 13.71 -9.11 2.16
N THR A 228 14.88 -9.58 2.59
CA THR A 228 16.01 -9.85 1.69
C THR A 228 15.66 -10.99 0.75
N ALA A 229 15.11 -12.09 1.27
CA ALA A 229 14.70 -13.23 0.46
C ALA A 229 13.57 -12.84 -0.52
N ALA A 230 12.60 -12.06 -0.05
CA ALA A 230 11.50 -11.56 -0.88
C ALA A 230 11.99 -10.63 -2.00
N ALA A 231 12.91 -9.70 -1.68
CA ALA A 231 13.49 -8.76 -2.64
C ALA A 231 14.32 -9.49 -3.70
N ALA A 232 15.12 -10.49 -3.30
CA ALA A 232 15.89 -11.33 -4.22
C ALA A 232 15.00 -12.12 -5.19
N ALA A 233 13.82 -12.57 -4.74
CA ALA A 233 12.84 -13.25 -5.59
C ALA A 233 12.18 -12.29 -6.59
N LEU A 234 11.99 -11.03 -6.21
CA LEU A 234 11.36 -9.99 -7.01
C LEU A 234 12.28 -9.28 -8.00
N GLY A 235 13.55 -9.06 -7.61
CA GLY A 235 14.49 -8.24 -8.38
C GLY A 235 14.17 -6.74 -8.36
N LYS A 236 13.34 -6.26 -7.42
CA LYS A 236 12.90 -4.86 -7.28
C LYS A 236 12.50 -4.56 -5.83
N ASN A 237 12.16 -3.28 -5.55
CA ASN A 237 11.60 -2.85 -4.26
C ASN A 237 10.43 -3.75 -3.84
N LEU A 238 10.36 -4.07 -2.55
CA LEU A 238 9.21 -4.77 -2.01
C LEU A 238 7.95 -3.90 -2.16
N PRO A 239 6.79 -4.52 -2.44
CA PRO A 239 5.56 -3.76 -2.58
C PRO A 239 5.12 -3.14 -1.26
N GLU A 240 4.44 -2.01 -1.38
CA GLU A 240 3.69 -1.33 -0.34
C GLU A 240 2.21 -1.38 -0.74
N GLY A 241 1.32 -1.52 0.23
CA GLY A 241 -0.12 -1.61 0.06
C GLY A 241 -0.81 -2.33 1.22
N ASN A 242 -2.03 -2.80 0.95
CA ASN A 242 -2.85 -3.49 1.95
C ASN A 242 -2.59 -4.99 1.95
N GLY A 243 -2.43 -5.57 3.15
CA GLY A 243 -2.32 -7.01 3.38
C GLY A 243 -1.12 -7.68 2.73
N ILE A 244 -0.02 -6.95 2.59
CA ILE A 244 1.21 -7.38 1.91
C ILE A 244 1.91 -8.50 2.68
N VAL A 245 1.99 -8.39 4.01
CA VAL A 245 2.62 -9.41 4.87
C VAL A 245 1.56 -10.13 5.68
N ARG A 246 1.64 -11.47 5.72
CA ARG A 246 0.68 -12.32 6.43
C ARG A 246 1.40 -13.33 7.31
N VAL A 247 1.33 -13.10 8.61
CA VAL A 247 2.05 -13.87 9.63
C VAL A 247 1.16 -13.97 10.86
N ASP A 248 1.19 -15.09 11.57
CA ASP A 248 0.61 -15.20 12.91
C ASP A 248 -0.86 -14.73 13.02
N GLY A 249 -1.66 -15.03 11.99
CA GLY A 249 -3.08 -14.64 11.93
C GLY A 249 -3.34 -13.17 11.62
N LEU A 250 -2.29 -12.40 11.35
CA LEU A 250 -2.32 -11.00 10.97
C LEU A 250 -2.17 -10.83 9.45
N SER A 251 -2.71 -9.72 8.96
CA SER A 251 -2.50 -9.17 7.62
C SER A 251 -2.02 -7.74 7.79
N ILE A 252 -0.76 -7.48 7.47
CA ILE A 252 -0.08 -6.20 7.70
C ILE A 252 -0.17 -5.37 6.43
N ASN A 253 -0.65 -4.13 6.59
CA ASN A 253 -0.62 -3.08 5.58
C ASN A 253 0.64 -2.26 5.80
N ILE A 254 1.30 -1.90 4.70
CA ILE A 254 2.53 -1.12 4.68
C ILE A 254 2.31 -0.03 3.65
N SER A 255 2.27 1.24 4.06
CA SER A 255 2.02 2.34 3.15
C SER A 255 3.11 3.40 3.22
N GLY A 256 3.48 3.93 2.06
CA GLY A 256 4.25 5.15 1.95
C GLY A 256 3.37 6.36 2.27
N ALA A 257 4.03 7.47 2.60
CA ALA A 257 3.32 8.73 2.73
C ALA A 257 2.70 9.13 1.38
N PRO A 258 1.45 9.61 1.35
CA PRO A 258 0.94 10.29 0.17
C PRO A 258 1.87 11.44 -0.22
N ASN A 259 2.02 11.69 -1.53
CA ASN A 259 2.79 12.83 -2.00
C ASN A 259 2.08 14.13 -1.60
N ASP A 260 2.74 14.94 -0.77
CA ASP A 260 2.21 16.20 -0.30
C ASP A 260 3.33 17.12 0.21
N PHE A 261 3.02 18.39 0.45
CA PHE A 261 3.86 19.25 1.28
C PHE A 261 3.53 19.03 2.76
N LEU A 262 4.54 19.06 3.63
CA LEU A 262 4.38 19.11 5.09
C LEU A 262 4.29 20.54 5.61
N GLY A 263 4.82 21.51 4.86
CA GLY A 263 4.67 22.93 5.17
C GLY A 263 5.71 23.83 4.52
N PHE A 264 5.49 25.13 4.70
CA PHE A 264 6.26 26.21 4.10
C PHE A 264 6.66 27.16 5.22
N ARG A 265 7.95 27.45 5.37
CA ARG A 265 8.43 28.21 6.53
C ARG A 265 9.66 29.06 6.24
N ALA A 266 9.72 30.24 6.82
CA ALA A 266 10.93 31.03 6.93
C ALA A 266 11.77 30.51 8.11
N VAL A 267 13.00 30.07 7.82
CA VAL A 267 13.94 29.51 8.81
C VAL A 267 15.10 30.47 9.11
N ALA A 268 15.29 31.50 8.28
CA ALA A 268 16.25 32.58 8.50
C ALA A 268 15.77 33.87 7.82
N ASN A 269 16.30 35.01 8.28
CA ASN A 269 16.11 36.35 7.72
C ASN A 269 17.41 37.17 7.90
N ALA A 270 17.39 38.50 7.69
CA ALA A 270 18.58 39.34 7.81
C ALA A 270 19.22 39.35 9.20
N ALA A 271 18.47 38.99 10.25
CA ALA A 271 19.00 38.85 11.61
C ALA A 271 19.63 37.48 11.88
N GLY A 272 19.56 36.53 10.93
CA GLY A 272 20.05 35.16 11.06
C GLY A 272 18.92 34.14 11.22
N PRO A 273 19.19 32.96 11.82
CA PRO A 273 18.19 31.91 12.02
C PRO A 273 16.99 32.37 12.85
N ILE A 274 15.78 32.01 12.41
CA ILE A 274 14.52 32.29 13.11
C ILE A 274 14.18 31.09 13.99
N VAL A 275 13.97 31.29 15.31
CA VAL A 275 13.60 30.22 16.24
C VAL A 275 12.49 30.68 17.19
N PRO A 276 11.30 30.03 17.19
CA PRO A 276 10.87 29.00 16.24
C PRO A 276 10.64 29.57 14.84
N ASP A 277 10.81 28.74 13.80
CA ASP A 277 10.49 29.09 12.41
C ASP A 277 9.09 29.73 12.28
N ILE A 278 8.90 30.55 11.25
CA ILE A 278 7.63 31.24 10.99
C ILE A 278 7.03 30.73 9.68
N GLY A 279 5.71 30.56 9.61
CA GLY A 279 5.05 30.09 8.40
C GLY A 279 5.28 31.01 7.19
N ALA A 280 5.41 30.43 6.01
CA ALA A 280 5.60 31.11 4.73
C ALA A 280 4.55 30.66 3.70
N ALA A 281 3.33 30.39 4.16
CA ALA A 281 2.18 30.09 3.31
C ALA A 281 0.88 30.61 3.91
N ALA A 282 -0.16 30.69 3.07
CA ALA A 282 -1.51 31.06 3.47
C ALA A 282 -2.21 29.87 4.17
N ASP A 283 -1.95 29.70 5.47
CA ASP A 283 -2.55 28.64 6.30
C ASP A 283 -4.09 28.57 6.21
N PHE A 284 -4.73 29.74 6.12
CA PHE A 284 -6.17 29.93 5.97
C PHE A 284 -6.74 29.51 4.60
N GLN A 285 -5.87 29.22 3.63
CA GLN A 285 -6.23 28.70 2.31
C GLN A 285 -6.01 27.17 2.20
N GLY A 286 -5.76 26.50 3.32
CA GLY A 286 -5.60 25.05 3.40
C GLY A 286 -4.18 24.57 3.10
N PHE A 287 -3.19 25.46 3.07
CA PHE A 287 -1.79 25.05 2.95
C PHE A 287 -1.36 24.25 4.20
N PRO A 288 -0.57 23.19 4.03
CA PRO A 288 -0.14 22.33 5.12
C PRO A 288 0.88 23.04 6.02
N GLY A 289 0.97 22.57 7.27
CA GLY A 289 1.90 23.07 8.28
C GLY A 289 1.24 23.32 9.63
N SER A 290 2.04 23.30 10.69
CA SER A 290 1.60 23.58 12.07
C SER A 290 1.95 25.00 12.53
N LEU A 291 2.75 25.73 11.76
CA LEU A 291 3.16 27.10 12.05
C LEU A 291 2.07 28.08 11.60
N PRO A 292 1.81 29.15 12.38
CA PRO A 292 0.94 30.21 11.92
C PRO A 292 1.55 30.89 10.69
N ARG A 293 0.70 31.48 9.84
CA ARG A 293 1.11 32.30 8.69
C ARG A 293 2.16 33.37 9.04
N ALA A 294 2.83 33.87 8.01
CA ALA A 294 3.77 34.99 8.06
C ALA A 294 3.25 36.15 8.90
N ASN A 295 4.11 36.67 9.78
CA ASN A 295 3.82 37.78 10.68
C ASN A 295 5.00 38.77 10.70
N ALA A 296 4.94 39.79 11.56
CA ALA A 296 5.95 40.84 11.62
C ALA A 296 7.37 40.36 11.98
N ASP A 297 7.52 39.17 12.57
CA ASP A 297 8.81 38.62 12.96
C ASP A 297 9.46 37.80 11.83
N GLN A 298 8.76 37.59 10.70
CA GLN A 298 9.28 36.80 9.57
C GLN A 298 10.47 37.50 8.88
N GLN A 299 10.47 38.84 8.85
CA GLN A 299 11.47 39.68 8.20
C GLN A 299 11.79 40.90 9.06
N VAL A 300 13.05 41.36 9.05
CA VAL A 300 13.46 42.61 9.71
C VAL A 300 12.92 43.83 8.95
N GLY A 301 12.93 43.78 7.62
CA GLY A 301 12.41 44.80 6.71
C GLY A 301 10.88 44.91 6.68
N GLY A 302 10.15 44.09 7.42
CA GLY A 302 8.70 44.18 7.58
C GLY A 302 7.84 43.49 6.52
N GLY A 303 8.45 42.94 5.46
CA GLY A 303 7.77 42.09 4.48
C GLY A 303 7.23 40.80 5.09
N ARG A 304 6.20 40.21 4.46
CA ARG A 304 5.56 38.96 4.91
C ARG A 304 5.32 38.04 3.73
N TRP A 305 6.22 37.12 3.49
CA TRP A 305 6.27 36.36 2.25
C TRP A 305 5.56 35.02 2.38
N PHE A 306 4.63 34.77 1.46
CA PHE A 306 4.08 33.45 1.19
C PHE A 306 4.69 32.88 -0.09
N PHE A 307 5.08 31.61 -0.05
CA PHE A 307 5.36 30.83 -1.25
C PHE A 307 4.04 30.33 -1.85
N HIS A 308 3.72 30.73 -3.07
CA HIS A 308 2.43 30.47 -3.70
C HIS A 308 2.55 30.17 -5.20
N THR A 309 1.43 29.90 -5.88
CA THR A 309 1.33 29.85 -7.36
C THR A 309 0.95 31.24 -7.90
N PHE A 310 1.44 31.59 -9.08
CA PHE A 310 1.13 32.83 -9.80
C PHE A 310 -0.38 33.08 -9.93
N GLU A 311 -0.79 34.35 -9.83
CA GLU A 311 -2.18 34.77 -9.78
C GLU A 311 -3.01 34.22 -10.95
N SER A 312 -4.18 33.69 -10.61
CA SER A 312 -5.11 33.09 -11.57
C SER A 312 -6.53 32.90 -11.01
N GLY A 313 -6.91 33.70 -10.02
CA GLY A 313 -8.25 33.77 -9.44
C GLY A 313 -8.54 32.82 -8.27
N SER A 314 -7.52 32.19 -7.67
CA SER A 314 -7.70 31.39 -6.45
C SER A 314 -6.43 31.27 -5.61
N GLY A 315 -6.58 31.53 -4.31
CA GLY A 315 -5.56 31.31 -3.28
C GLY A 315 -5.47 29.91 -2.68
N SER A 316 -6.32 28.96 -3.09
CA SER A 316 -6.43 27.68 -2.37
C SER A 316 -5.23 26.75 -2.57
N TYR A 317 -4.90 25.95 -1.55
CA TYR A 317 -3.82 24.95 -1.65
C TYR A 317 -4.03 23.95 -2.79
N GLN A 318 -5.27 23.48 -3.00
CA GLN A 318 -5.57 22.58 -4.11
C GLN A 318 -5.30 23.24 -5.47
N HIS A 319 -5.55 24.55 -5.59
CA HIS A 319 -5.25 25.29 -6.82
C HIS A 319 -3.74 25.44 -7.02
N PHE A 320 -2.99 25.72 -5.95
CA PHE A 320 -1.52 25.68 -5.96
C PHE A 320 -0.99 24.33 -6.45
N LEU A 321 -1.47 23.21 -5.87
CA LEU A 321 -1.09 21.87 -6.33
C LEU A 321 -1.40 21.68 -7.80
N ASN A 322 -2.61 22.03 -8.26
CA ASN A 322 -3.01 21.87 -9.64
C ASN A 322 -2.16 22.68 -10.62
N ARG A 323 -1.71 23.88 -10.26
CA ARG A 323 -0.98 24.76 -11.18
C ARG A 323 0.53 24.63 -11.12
N SER A 324 1.06 24.43 -9.92
CA SER A 324 2.49 24.45 -9.65
C SER A 324 3.11 23.06 -9.54
N VAL A 325 2.32 22.01 -9.33
CA VAL A 325 2.81 20.63 -9.20
C VAL A 325 2.11 19.69 -10.18
N LEU A 326 0.84 19.34 -9.95
CA LEU A 326 0.10 18.32 -10.71
C LEU A 326 -0.14 18.69 -12.17
N GLY A 327 -0.30 19.98 -12.48
CA GLY A 327 -0.44 20.49 -13.85
C GLY A 327 0.88 20.73 -14.56
N ARG A 328 2.00 20.36 -13.93
CA ARG A 328 3.35 20.39 -14.52
C ARG A 328 3.71 19.02 -15.08
N ALA A 329 4.67 18.98 -16.00
CA ALA A 329 5.00 17.77 -16.75
C ALA A 329 5.42 16.58 -15.86
N ASN A 330 6.02 16.85 -14.69
CA ASN A 330 6.62 15.82 -13.83
C ASN A 330 5.92 15.62 -12.49
N GLY A 331 4.89 16.41 -12.17
CA GLY A 331 4.15 16.28 -10.92
C GLY A 331 5.06 16.26 -9.69
N TRP A 332 4.93 15.22 -8.88
CA TRP A 332 5.71 15.02 -7.65
C TRP A 332 7.07 14.36 -7.85
N THR A 333 7.39 13.87 -9.05
CA THR A 333 8.49 12.91 -9.31
C THR A 333 9.87 13.38 -8.86
N PHE A 334 10.15 14.68 -8.99
CA PHE A 334 11.43 15.28 -8.59
C PHE A 334 11.30 16.13 -7.32
N LEU A 335 10.09 16.24 -6.79
CA LEU A 335 9.76 17.05 -5.64
C LEU A 335 9.81 16.19 -4.36
N VAL A 336 9.03 15.11 -4.30
CA VAL A 336 9.15 14.10 -3.25
C VAL A 336 10.31 13.17 -3.61
N PRO A 337 11.26 12.88 -2.71
CA PRO A 337 11.22 13.07 -1.25
C PRO A 337 11.97 14.30 -0.70
N PHE A 338 12.36 15.24 -1.56
CA PHE A 338 13.31 16.29 -1.21
C PHE A 338 12.64 17.51 -0.62
N ASP A 339 13.33 18.15 0.32
CA ASP A 339 12.98 19.50 0.76
C ASP A 339 13.68 20.52 -0.13
N PHE A 340 13.23 21.77 -0.08
CA PHE A 340 13.79 22.84 -0.88
C PHE A 340 13.99 24.10 -0.06
N GLU A 341 15.03 24.87 -0.37
CA GLU A 341 15.32 26.15 0.26
C GLU A 341 15.51 27.24 -0.79
N MET A 342 14.64 28.25 -0.74
CA MET A 342 14.83 29.49 -1.47
C MET A 342 15.62 30.44 -0.58
N ARG A 343 16.87 30.72 -0.96
CA ARG A 343 17.84 31.49 -0.21
C ARG A 343 18.06 32.86 -0.89
N PHE A 344 17.82 33.94 -0.17
CA PHE A 344 18.09 35.31 -0.63
C PHE A 344 19.49 35.73 -0.20
N THR A 345 20.36 36.04 -1.16
CA THR A 345 21.80 36.28 -0.92
C THR A 345 22.26 37.54 -1.64
N ALA A 346 23.33 38.18 -1.15
CA ALA A 346 23.95 39.32 -1.84
C ALA A 346 24.40 38.98 -3.28
N GLU A 347 24.84 37.74 -3.53
CA GLU A 347 25.26 37.30 -4.86
C GLU A 347 24.04 37.05 -5.79
N GLY A 348 22.96 36.51 -5.22
CA GLY A 348 21.78 36.07 -5.95
C GLY A 348 22.10 35.07 -7.06
N GLY A 349 21.47 35.24 -8.20
CA GLY A 349 21.69 34.42 -9.38
C GLY A 349 21.21 35.11 -10.66
N TYR A 350 21.12 34.35 -11.73
CA TYR A 350 20.41 34.68 -12.95
C TYR A 350 19.24 33.72 -13.17
N ALA A 351 18.20 34.23 -13.83
CA ALA A 351 17.06 33.50 -14.34
C ALA A 351 16.92 33.70 -15.85
N TRP A 352 16.38 32.70 -16.55
CA TRP A 352 16.03 32.83 -17.97
C TRP A 352 14.59 33.29 -18.12
N ASN A 353 14.36 34.41 -18.80
CA ASN A 353 13.04 34.93 -19.14
C ASN A 353 12.42 34.15 -20.32
N ALA A 354 12.18 32.86 -20.09
CA ALA A 354 11.95 31.86 -21.15
C ALA A 354 10.65 32.04 -21.94
N PHE A 355 9.69 32.81 -21.41
CA PHE A 355 8.33 32.90 -21.95
C PHE A 355 7.99 34.27 -22.55
N THR A 356 8.93 35.21 -22.55
CA THR A 356 8.75 36.56 -23.09
C THR A 356 9.81 36.86 -24.16
N ASP A 357 10.95 37.44 -23.78
CA ASP A 357 12.00 37.88 -24.72
C ASP A 357 13.25 36.98 -24.75
N GLY A 358 13.32 35.97 -23.88
CA GLY A 358 14.44 35.02 -23.80
C GLY A 358 15.69 35.58 -23.11
N SER A 359 15.61 36.79 -22.55
CA SER A 359 16.73 37.43 -21.86
C SER A 359 17.15 36.69 -20.59
N VAL A 360 18.39 36.94 -20.16
CA VAL A 360 18.93 36.44 -18.88
C VAL A 360 18.91 37.59 -17.89
N ILE A 361 18.10 37.47 -16.84
CA ILE A 361 17.90 38.55 -15.85
C ILE A 361 18.52 38.20 -14.50
N LYS A 362 18.99 39.21 -13.77
CA LYS A 362 19.54 39.02 -12.42
C LYS A 362 18.39 38.82 -11.43
N VAL A 363 18.55 37.87 -10.51
CA VAL A 363 17.59 37.59 -9.43
C VAL A 363 18.29 37.61 -8.06
N PRO A 364 17.60 37.98 -6.96
CA PRO A 364 18.20 38.08 -5.62
C PRO A 364 18.26 36.75 -4.85
N PHE A 365 17.82 35.65 -5.46
CA PHE A 365 17.64 34.37 -4.79
C PHE A 365 18.35 33.21 -5.50
N GLU A 366 18.43 32.11 -4.76
CA GLU A 366 18.82 30.78 -5.22
C GLU A 366 17.77 29.78 -4.72
N LEU A 367 17.48 28.72 -5.47
CA LEU A 367 16.73 27.58 -4.94
C LEU A 367 17.63 26.36 -4.87
N TRP A 368 17.63 25.72 -3.71
CA TRP A 368 18.39 24.51 -3.45
C TRP A 368 17.45 23.37 -3.16
N ARG A 369 17.62 22.24 -3.85
CA ARG A 369 17.05 20.96 -3.44
C ARG A 369 17.96 20.40 -2.37
N VAL A 370 17.45 20.32 -1.15
CA VAL A 370 18.20 19.91 0.04
C VAL A 370 18.13 18.39 0.19
N GLY A 371 19.13 17.79 0.84
CA GLY A 371 19.12 16.36 1.08
C GLY A 371 17.93 15.86 1.91
N ILE A 372 17.68 14.55 1.83
CA ILE A 372 16.52 13.92 2.47
C ILE A 372 16.70 13.96 3.99
N SER A 373 15.94 14.82 4.67
CA SER A 373 16.02 15.03 6.12
C SER A 373 17.40 15.45 6.62
N THR A 374 18.19 16.09 5.76
CA THR A 374 19.49 16.69 6.07
C THR A 374 19.49 18.19 5.76
N PRO A 375 18.49 18.97 6.20
CA PRO A 375 18.27 20.31 5.66
C PRO A 375 19.37 21.34 6.01
N ASP A 376 20.29 20.99 6.90
CA ASP A 376 21.41 21.83 7.32
C ASP A 376 22.78 21.28 6.85
N ASP A 377 22.79 20.22 6.03
CA ASP A 377 23.99 19.64 5.42
C ASP A 377 24.09 20.06 3.93
N PRO A 378 24.92 21.05 3.59
CA PRO A 378 25.02 21.51 2.20
C PRO A 378 25.76 20.54 1.27
N SER A 379 26.28 19.40 1.77
CA SER A 379 27.11 18.48 0.98
C SER A 379 26.32 17.63 -0.01
N ASP A 380 25.00 17.52 0.17
CA ASP A 380 24.09 16.79 -0.71
C ASP A 380 23.08 17.71 -1.46
N ASP A 381 23.11 19.01 -1.16
CA ASP A 381 22.28 20.03 -1.81
C ASP A 381 22.59 20.20 -3.29
N VAL A 382 21.58 20.46 -4.12
CA VAL A 382 21.75 20.78 -5.54
C VAL A 382 21.10 22.12 -5.86
N ARG A 383 21.85 23.06 -6.44
CA ARG A 383 21.31 24.36 -6.89
C ARG A 383 20.51 24.20 -8.18
N LEU A 384 19.28 24.73 -8.19
CA LEU A 384 18.38 24.70 -9.34
C LEU A 384 18.54 25.93 -10.23
N ILE A 385 18.07 25.80 -11.46
CA ILE A 385 18.03 26.85 -12.49
C ILE A 385 16.62 27.46 -12.49
N PRO A 386 16.48 28.77 -12.24
CA PRO A 386 15.22 29.46 -12.37
C PRO A 386 14.97 29.88 -13.82
N TRP A 387 13.79 29.57 -14.34
CA TRP A 387 13.20 30.32 -15.43
C TRP A 387 12.14 31.24 -14.86
N THR A 388 11.91 32.36 -15.50
CA THR A 388 10.99 33.39 -15.02
C THR A 388 10.10 33.90 -16.13
N ILE A 389 9.03 34.60 -15.72
CA ILE A 389 8.21 35.40 -16.60
C ILE A 389 8.19 36.82 -16.05
N ASP A 390 8.88 37.71 -16.73
CA ASP A 390 8.83 39.16 -16.50
C ASP A 390 7.97 39.78 -17.62
N TRP A 391 6.70 40.09 -17.29
CA TRP A 391 5.68 40.56 -18.24
C TRP A 391 5.73 42.06 -18.49
N ASP A 392 6.15 42.85 -17.50
CA ASP A 392 6.24 44.31 -17.59
C ASP A 392 7.60 44.77 -18.13
N GLY A 393 8.57 43.86 -18.23
CA GLY A 393 9.87 44.07 -18.85
C GLY A 393 10.81 44.90 -17.99
N ASP A 394 10.60 44.91 -16.67
CA ASP A 394 11.40 45.67 -15.73
C ASP A 394 12.46 44.82 -15.00
N GLY A 395 12.48 43.50 -15.22
CA GLY A 395 13.36 42.57 -14.52
C GLY A 395 12.58 41.67 -13.57
N TYR A 396 13.24 41.14 -12.54
CA TYR A 396 12.56 40.35 -11.53
C TYR A 396 12.15 41.24 -10.36
N GLY A 397 10.86 41.27 -10.01
CA GLY A 397 10.34 42.14 -8.95
C GLY A 397 8.92 41.83 -8.54
N ILE A 398 8.32 42.75 -7.77
CA ILE A 398 6.87 42.76 -7.52
C ILE A 398 6.16 43.26 -8.77
N THR A 399 5.16 42.51 -9.20
CA THR A 399 4.27 42.89 -10.30
C THR A 399 3.17 43.82 -9.80
N CYS A 400 2.46 44.49 -10.72
CA CYS A 400 1.27 45.28 -10.39
C CYS A 400 -0.01 44.42 -10.17
N GLU A 401 0.12 43.12 -9.92
CA GLU A 401 -1.02 42.23 -9.68
C GLU A 401 -1.23 41.96 -8.17
N ASP A 402 -2.50 41.94 -7.78
CA ASP A 402 -2.91 41.58 -6.42
C ASP A 402 -3.24 40.09 -6.38
N HIS A 403 -2.56 39.35 -5.51
CA HIS A 403 -2.79 37.93 -5.40
C HIS A 403 -4.11 37.66 -4.66
N SER A 404 -4.95 36.82 -5.26
CA SER A 404 -6.22 36.30 -4.72
C SER A 404 -6.09 35.41 -3.46
N THR A 405 -4.93 35.43 -2.79
CA THR A 405 -4.65 34.59 -1.62
C THR A 405 -5.44 35.08 -0.42
N SER A 406 -5.74 36.38 -0.33
CA SER A 406 -6.66 36.92 0.65
C SER A 406 -7.76 37.76 -0.02
N GLY A 407 -8.62 38.38 0.79
CA GLY A 407 -9.73 39.19 0.28
C GLY A 407 -9.46 40.70 0.29
N GLY A 408 -8.26 41.14 0.67
CA GLY A 408 -7.87 42.54 0.63
C GLY A 408 -7.04 42.86 -0.61
N ASP A 409 -7.20 44.06 -1.16
CA ASP A 409 -6.43 44.56 -2.31
C ASP A 409 -5.01 45.01 -1.88
N ASN A 410 -4.27 44.12 -1.21
CA ASN A 410 -2.99 44.43 -0.57
C ASN A 410 -2.00 43.26 -0.47
N ASP A 411 -2.08 42.29 -1.38
CA ASP A 411 -1.24 41.10 -1.45
C ASP A 411 -0.43 41.06 -2.77
N PRO A 412 0.50 42.01 -2.99
CA PRO A 412 1.29 42.06 -4.22
C PRO A 412 2.13 40.79 -4.39
N GLU A 413 2.16 40.28 -5.61
CA GLU A 413 2.97 39.10 -5.98
C GLU A 413 4.21 39.46 -6.81
N MET A 414 5.25 38.64 -6.67
CA MET A 414 6.45 38.72 -7.50
C MET A 414 6.29 37.94 -8.81
N ASP A 415 7.21 38.16 -9.74
CA ASP A 415 7.25 37.40 -11.00
C ASP A 415 7.28 35.88 -10.78
N ALA A 416 6.63 35.17 -11.69
CA ALA A 416 6.52 33.72 -11.65
C ALA A 416 7.87 33.05 -11.97
N VAL A 417 8.27 32.12 -11.11
CA VAL A 417 9.48 31.31 -11.29
C VAL A 417 9.11 29.85 -11.58
N TYR A 418 9.92 29.21 -12.41
CA TYR A 418 9.88 27.79 -12.77
C TYR A 418 11.24 27.19 -12.46
N TRP A 419 11.23 26.03 -11.79
CA TRP A 419 12.43 25.47 -11.20
C TRP A 419 12.88 24.22 -11.95
N HIS A 420 14.05 24.30 -12.55
CA HIS A 420 14.64 23.21 -13.31
C HIS A 420 15.86 22.67 -12.60
N LEU A 421 16.02 21.34 -12.63
CA LEU A 421 17.30 20.74 -12.31
C LEU A 421 18.33 21.13 -13.38
N PRO A 422 19.60 21.40 -13.02
CA PRO A 422 20.68 21.42 -14.00
C PRO A 422 20.85 20.04 -14.66
N SER A 423 21.42 20.01 -15.86
CA SER A 423 21.74 18.73 -16.53
C SER A 423 22.75 17.90 -15.72
N ASN A 424 23.67 18.57 -15.01
CA ASN A 424 24.52 17.98 -13.99
C ASN A 424 23.94 18.20 -12.58
N THR A 425 23.38 17.14 -12.00
CA THR A 425 22.77 17.16 -10.66
C THR A 425 23.70 16.70 -9.54
N ALA A 426 25.01 16.72 -9.76
CA ALA A 426 25.98 16.50 -8.68
C ALA A 426 25.78 17.57 -7.58
N PRO A 427 25.94 17.20 -6.28
CA PRO A 427 25.82 18.16 -5.19
C PRO A 427 26.70 19.41 -5.37
N GLY A 428 26.18 20.54 -4.90
CA GLY A 428 26.73 21.88 -5.03
C GLY A 428 26.12 22.70 -6.16
N ARG A 429 26.86 23.74 -6.57
CA ARG A 429 26.46 24.70 -7.62
C ARG A 429 27.06 24.43 -9.00
N ALA A 430 27.86 23.37 -9.17
CA ALA A 430 28.58 23.12 -10.43
C ALA A 430 27.65 22.99 -11.66
N GLY A 431 26.47 22.39 -11.49
CA GLY A 431 25.47 22.32 -12.55
C GLY A 431 24.87 23.68 -12.92
N TYR A 432 24.56 24.49 -11.90
CA TYR A 432 24.08 25.86 -12.08
C TYR A 432 25.15 26.75 -12.73
N ASP A 433 26.39 26.71 -12.25
CA ASP A 433 27.49 27.54 -12.76
C ASP A 433 27.79 27.24 -14.23
N ALA A 434 27.64 25.98 -14.66
CA ALA A 434 27.79 25.60 -16.06
C ALA A 434 26.72 26.24 -16.94
N TRP A 435 25.46 26.25 -16.48
CA TRP A 435 24.37 26.94 -17.16
C TRP A 435 24.56 28.45 -17.14
N GLU A 436 24.89 29.05 -15.99
CA GLU A 436 25.14 30.49 -15.84
C GLU A 436 26.23 30.96 -16.82
N ALA A 437 27.36 30.24 -16.89
CA ALA A 437 28.44 30.57 -17.82
C ALA A 437 28.02 30.47 -19.29
N GLU A 438 27.16 29.50 -19.64
CA GLU A 438 26.63 29.35 -20.99
C GLU A 438 25.74 30.53 -21.37
N VAL A 439 24.73 30.82 -20.54
CA VAL A 439 23.71 31.83 -20.86
C VAL A 439 24.26 33.26 -20.83
N LEU A 440 25.26 33.54 -19.99
CA LEU A 440 25.97 34.83 -19.99
C LEU A 440 26.88 34.99 -21.21
N ALA A 441 27.36 33.90 -21.81
CA ALA A 441 28.17 33.95 -23.02
C ALA A 441 27.33 34.14 -24.29
N THR A 442 26.12 33.57 -24.33
CA THR A 442 25.20 33.65 -25.47
C THR A 442 24.28 34.87 -25.42
N GLY A 443 23.93 35.34 -24.22
CA GLY A 443 22.89 36.34 -24.01
C GLY A 443 21.47 35.80 -24.22
N ASP A 444 21.31 34.48 -24.34
CA ASP A 444 20.04 33.76 -24.50
C ASP A 444 20.05 32.55 -23.56
N GLY A 445 18.98 32.38 -22.78
CA GLY A 445 18.86 31.28 -21.83
C GLY A 445 18.48 29.92 -22.43
N ALA A 446 18.27 29.82 -23.74
CA ALA A 446 17.94 28.58 -24.47
C ALA A 446 19.08 27.55 -24.60
N GLY A 447 20.08 27.59 -23.71
CA GLY A 447 21.23 26.66 -23.71
C GLY A 447 20.86 25.19 -23.45
N ASP A 448 21.85 24.30 -23.38
CA ASP A 448 21.62 22.85 -23.15
C ASP A 448 21.90 22.40 -21.70
N ALA A 449 22.44 23.28 -20.84
CA ALA A 449 22.87 22.94 -19.47
C ALA A 449 21.73 22.85 -18.43
N TRP A 450 20.47 22.99 -18.82
CA TRP A 450 19.30 22.79 -17.97
C TRP A 450 18.63 21.44 -18.24
N GLY A 451 17.88 20.94 -17.26
CA GLY A 451 17.25 19.64 -17.27
C GLY A 451 15.77 19.71 -16.92
N THR A 452 15.31 18.68 -16.21
CA THR A 452 13.88 18.47 -15.98
C THR A 452 13.28 19.52 -15.03
N GLU A 453 12.08 20.00 -15.37
CA GLU A 453 11.29 20.86 -14.49
C GLU A 453 10.84 20.07 -13.25
N VAL A 454 11.08 20.62 -12.06
CA VAL A 454 10.68 20.04 -10.77
C VAL A 454 9.27 20.49 -10.41
N PHE A 455 9.05 21.80 -10.43
CA PHE A 455 7.77 22.49 -10.20
C PHE A 455 7.92 23.91 -10.74
N GLY A 456 6.83 24.65 -10.90
CA GLY A 456 6.94 26.01 -11.43
C GLY A 456 5.66 26.82 -11.35
N ARG A 457 5.61 27.98 -12.00
CA ARG A 457 4.56 29.00 -11.76
C ARG A 457 4.50 29.47 -10.32
N THR A 458 5.62 29.42 -9.60
CA THR A 458 5.63 29.81 -8.19
C THR A 458 5.97 31.27 -8.05
N VAL A 459 5.33 31.94 -7.11
CA VAL A 459 5.57 33.34 -6.76
C VAL A 459 5.84 33.47 -5.28
N LEU A 460 6.41 34.60 -4.90
CA LEU A 460 6.32 35.09 -3.54
C LEU A 460 5.25 36.17 -3.46
N VAL A 461 4.35 36.05 -2.48
CA VAL A 461 3.31 37.04 -2.21
C VAL A 461 3.69 37.80 -0.95
N ASN A 462 3.76 39.13 -1.01
CA ASN A 462 3.94 39.95 0.18
C ASN A 462 2.58 40.17 0.85
N PHE A 463 2.23 39.31 1.80
CA PHE A 463 0.94 39.26 2.48
C PHE A 463 0.65 40.53 3.30
N ASN A 464 -0.45 41.21 2.99
CA ASN A 464 -0.74 42.57 3.45
C ASN A 464 0.42 43.53 3.21
N GLY A 465 1.15 43.31 2.12
CA GLY A 465 2.37 44.00 1.76
C GLY A 465 2.13 45.43 1.29
N GLY A 466 0.94 45.77 0.82
CA GLY A 466 0.61 47.12 0.33
C GLY A 466 -0.25 47.07 -0.92
N SER A 467 -0.89 48.18 -1.30
CA SER A 467 -1.87 48.15 -2.39
C SER A 467 -1.23 48.32 -3.77
N VAL A 468 -1.58 47.45 -4.72
CA VAL A 468 -1.19 47.57 -6.13
C VAL A 468 -2.02 48.60 -6.92
N ALA A 469 -3.07 49.17 -6.32
CA ALA A 469 -3.99 50.11 -6.99
C ALA A 469 -3.32 51.40 -7.50
N ASN A 470 -2.15 51.75 -6.96
CA ASN A 470 -1.34 52.91 -7.36
C ASN A 470 0.04 52.49 -7.86
N CYS A 471 0.20 51.28 -8.39
CA CYS A 471 1.45 50.83 -8.99
C CYS A 471 1.87 51.81 -10.11
N ALA A 472 2.79 52.74 -9.80
CA ALA A 472 3.64 53.33 -10.83
C ALA A 472 4.56 52.19 -11.29
N ALA A 473 4.83 52.08 -12.60
CA ALA A 473 5.62 50.99 -13.19
C ALA A 473 6.72 50.53 -12.22
N PRO A 474 6.75 49.24 -11.84
CA PRO A 474 7.69 48.78 -10.82
C PRO A 474 9.11 49.12 -11.26
N GLN A 475 9.96 49.42 -10.28
CA GLN A 475 11.38 49.57 -10.55
C GLN A 475 12.00 48.19 -10.49
N ALA A 476 12.68 47.81 -11.57
CA ALA A 476 13.64 46.72 -11.61
C ALA A 476 14.30 46.50 -10.26
N TRP A 477 14.45 45.25 -9.80
CA TRP A 477 15.27 44.96 -8.65
C TRP A 477 16.65 45.62 -8.80
N ASP A 478 16.89 46.66 -8.01
CA ASP A 478 18.13 47.42 -7.95
C ASP A 478 18.69 47.30 -6.53
N ALA A 479 19.77 46.53 -6.40
CA ALA A 479 20.50 46.34 -5.14
C ALA A 479 21.01 47.66 -4.51
N THR A 480 20.88 48.80 -5.19
CA THR A 480 21.39 50.11 -4.75
C THR A 480 20.33 51.16 -4.42
N THR A 481 19.04 50.90 -4.69
CA THR A 481 17.96 51.89 -4.48
C THR A 481 16.71 51.27 -3.83
N PRO A 482 16.39 51.57 -2.55
CA PRO A 482 15.13 51.15 -1.92
C PRO A 482 13.92 51.84 -2.57
N SER A 483 12.80 51.14 -2.81
CA SER A 483 11.64 51.76 -3.47
C SER A 483 11.00 52.87 -2.64
N GLU A 484 10.69 53.98 -3.30
CA GLU A 484 9.91 55.08 -2.72
C GLU A 484 8.40 54.76 -2.84
N THR A 485 7.95 53.89 -1.92
CA THR A 485 6.61 53.83 -1.29
C THR A 485 5.41 53.31 -2.11
N ASN A 486 5.04 52.04 -1.83
CA ASN A 486 3.66 51.55 -1.67
C ASN A 486 3.62 50.15 -1.02
N PHE A 487 4.74 49.41 -1.04
CA PHE A 487 4.88 48.09 -0.43
C PHE A 487 5.76 48.12 0.83
N THR A 488 5.57 47.15 1.71
CA THR A 488 6.35 46.96 2.95
C THR A 488 7.75 46.43 2.67
N ALA A 489 7.94 45.73 1.55
CA ALA A 489 9.22 45.28 1.01
C ALA A 489 9.03 44.93 -0.48
N ASP A 490 10.04 45.24 -1.31
CA ASP A 490 10.02 44.94 -2.74
C ASP A 490 10.45 43.50 -3.04
N VAL A 491 11.36 42.95 -2.25
CA VAL A 491 11.76 41.54 -2.26
C VAL A 491 12.11 41.11 -0.83
N PRO A 492 12.18 39.80 -0.54
CA PRO A 492 12.71 39.32 0.74
C PRO A 492 14.14 39.79 1.01
N GLU A 493 14.42 40.17 2.25
CA GLU A 493 15.72 40.71 2.62
C GLU A 493 16.85 39.66 2.50
N GLU A 494 18.08 40.13 2.25
CA GLU A 494 19.27 39.27 2.25
C GLU A 494 19.36 38.48 3.57
N GLY A 495 19.65 37.19 3.47
CA GLY A 495 19.65 36.25 4.60
C GLY A 495 18.33 35.50 4.77
N THR A 496 17.28 35.87 4.03
CA THR A 496 16.01 35.13 4.05
C THR A 496 16.17 33.72 3.49
N VAL A 497 15.69 32.72 4.23
CA VAL A 497 15.58 31.33 3.76
C VAL A 497 14.16 30.83 3.95
N ILE A 498 13.46 30.59 2.84
CA ILE A 498 12.15 29.93 2.82
C ILE A 498 12.34 28.45 2.51
N ARG A 499 11.98 27.58 3.45
CA ARG A 499 12.07 26.13 3.37
C ARG A 499 10.71 25.52 3.03
N LEU A 500 10.67 24.74 1.95
CA LEU A 500 9.54 23.93 1.51
C LEU A 500 9.77 22.50 1.98
N LEU A 501 8.84 21.96 2.76
CA LEU A 501 8.92 20.61 3.29
C LEU A 501 7.98 19.69 2.53
N THR A 502 8.45 18.52 2.12
CA THR A 502 7.61 17.49 1.47
C THR A 502 7.43 16.27 2.36
N THR A 503 6.46 15.43 2.03
CA THR A 503 6.42 14.07 2.57
C THR A 503 7.61 13.26 2.06
N LYS A 504 8.07 12.30 2.88
CA LYS A 504 9.13 11.36 2.55
C LYS A 504 8.50 9.96 2.45
N PRO A 505 8.77 9.16 1.41
CA PRO A 505 8.41 7.75 1.38
C PRO A 505 9.21 7.00 2.45
N ASN A 506 8.84 5.76 2.74
CA ASN A 506 9.57 4.93 3.69
C ASN A 506 11.06 4.86 3.32
N GLN A 507 11.93 5.16 4.29
CA GLN A 507 13.37 5.22 4.14
C GLN A 507 14.05 4.03 4.82
N PRO A 508 15.25 3.65 4.38
CA PRO A 508 16.10 2.74 5.14
C PRO A 508 16.30 3.24 6.57
N GLY A 509 16.09 2.36 7.56
CA GLY A 509 16.13 2.70 8.98
C GLY A 509 14.77 3.09 9.58
N ASP A 510 13.71 3.27 8.76
CA ASP A 510 12.37 3.48 9.30
C ASP A 510 11.84 2.23 9.98
N THR A 511 11.25 2.41 11.17
CA THR A 511 10.76 1.32 12.02
C THR A 511 9.34 1.56 12.50
N PHE A 512 8.59 0.47 12.62
CA PHE A 512 7.22 0.48 13.12
C PHE A 512 7.04 -0.70 14.08
N SER A 513 6.41 -0.48 15.23
CA SER A 513 6.19 -1.54 16.22
C SER A 513 4.72 -1.64 16.60
N PHE A 514 4.21 -2.84 16.78
CA PHE A 514 2.83 -3.06 17.25
C PHE A 514 2.75 -4.29 18.13
N SER A 515 1.73 -4.34 18.99
CA SER A 515 1.49 -5.45 19.92
C SER A 515 0.17 -6.14 19.61
N THR A 516 0.12 -7.44 19.86
CA THR A 516 -1.11 -8.24 19.85
C THR A 516 -1.50 -8.72 21.25
N ASP A 517 -0.93 -8.15 22.31
CA ASP A 517 -1.27 -8.51 23.68
C ASP A 517 -2.79 -8.49 23.93
N GLY A 518 -3.28 -9.47 24.69
CA GLY A 518 -4.71 -9.71 24.90
C GLY A 518 -5.49 -10.29 23.70
N LEU A 519 -4.91 -10.34 22.50
CA LEU A 519 -5.55 -10.92 21.30
C LEU A 519 -5.14 -12.37 21.03
N GLY A 520 -4.07 -12.84 21.69
CA GLY A 520 -3.50 -14.17 21.49
C GLY A 520 -4.46 -15.33 21.78
N ALA A 521 -4.46 -16.35 20.92
CA ALA A 521 -5.08 -17.62 21.22
C ALA A 521 -4.26 -18.35 22.30
N ARG A 522 -4.93 -18.97 23.27
CA ARG A 522 -4.29 -19.69 24.38
C ARG A 522 -4.84 -21.09 24.55
N GLN A 523 -4.05 -21.96 25.16
CA GLN A 523 -4.54 -23.27 25.57
C GLN A 523 -5.64 -23.14 26.62
N LYS A 524 -6.60 -24.09 26.58
CA LYS A 524 -7.60 -24.23 27.64
C LYS A 524 -6.91 -24.56 28.95
N THR A 525 -7.38 -23.96 30.03
CA THR A 525 -7.09 -24.41 31.39
C THR A 525 -7.68 -25.82 31.61
N GLN A 526 -7.24 -26.51 32.66
CA GLN A 526 -7.77 -27.83 32.98
C GLN A 526 -9.28 -27.77 33.27
N GLU A 527 -9.72 -26.72 33.97
CA GLU A 527 -11.12 -26.46 34.28
C GLU A 527 -11.96 -26.24 33.01
N GLU A 528 -11.47 -25.43 32.07
CA GLU A 528 -12.13 -25.22 30.77
C GLU A 528 -12.17 -26.49 29.92
N ALA A 529 -11.11 -27.30 29.97
CA ALA A 529 -11.05 -28.58 29.24
C ALA A 529 -12.03 -29.61 29.81
N VAL A 530 -12.19 -29.68 31.14
CA VAL A 530 -13.20 -30.52 31.80
C VAL A 530 -14.61 -30.03 31.48
N ALA A 531 -14.85 -28.72 31.53
CA ALA A 531 -16.14 -28.14 31.15
C ALA A 531 -16.51 -28.43 29.68
N ALA A 532 -15.51 -28.47 28.78
CA ALA A 532 -15.73 -28.80 27.38
C ALA A 532 -16.21 -30.25 27.14
N LEU A 533 -16.03 -31.17 28.10
CA LEU A 533 -16.59 -32.53 28.00
C LEU A 533 -18.12 -32.52 27.92
N ASP A 534 -18.77 -31.48 28.47
CA ASP A 534 -20.23 -31.36 28.39
C ASP A 534 -20.73 -31.10 26.99
N GLU A 535 -19.87 -30.60 26.11
CA GLU A 535 -20.16 -30.32 24.71
C GLU A 535 -19.98 -31.56 23.81
N ILE A 536 -19.43 -32.67 24.33
CA ILE A 536 -19.32 -33.93 23.58
C ILE A 536 -20.71 -34.36 23.11
N GLY A 537 -20.78 -34.73 21.83
CA GLY A 537 -22.05 -35.03 21.18
C GLY A 537 -21.91 -36.11 20.10
N ILE A 538 -23.05 -36.41 19.46
CA ILE A 538 -23.13 -37.27 18.28
C ILE A 538 -24.09 -36.64 17.27
N VAL A 539 -23.69 -36.59 16.00
CA VAL A 539 -24.47 -35.96 14.93
C VAL A 539 -24.56 -36.86 13.69
N PRO A 540 -25.72 -36.86 13.00
CA PRO A 540 -27.01 -36.34 13.45
C PRO A 540 -27.57 -37.16 14.62
N ASN A 541 -28.29 -36.52 15.53
CA ASN A 541 -29.05 -37.19 16.59
C ASN A 541 -30.45 -36.57 16.70
N PRO A 542 -31.54 -37.29 16.36
CA PRO A 542 -31.57 -38.70 15.92
C PRO A 542 -30.96 -38.90 14.53
N TYR A 543 -30.41 -40.10 14.28
CA TYR A 543 -30.13 -40.57 12.92
C TYR A 543 -31.43 -40.99 12.23
N LYS A 544 -31.73 -40.40 11.07
CA LYS A 544 -32.99 -40.60 10.34
C LYS A 544 -32.74 -41.14 8.93
N GLY A 545 -32.33 -42.40 8.84
CA GLY A 545 -32.20 -43.15 7.59
C GLY A 545 -31.06 -42.72 6.65
N ALA A 546 -30.55 -41.50 6.81
CA ALA A 546 -29.39 -40.96 6.12
C ALA A 546 -28.71 -39.85 6.96
N SER A 547 -27.47 -39.54 6.61
CA SER A 547 -26.74 -38.37 7.12
C SER A 547 -26.05 -37.60 5.99
N ALA A 548 -25.70 -36.34 6.27
CA ALA A 548 -24.95 -35.51 5.32
C ALA A 548 -23.50 -35.99 5.10
N TYR A 549 -23.02 -36.96 5.89
CA TYR A 549 -21.67 -37.51 5.77
C TYR A 549 -21.60 -38.71 4.82
N GLU A 550 -22.74 -39.21 4.36
CA GLU A 550 -22.83 -40.42 3.55
C GLU A 550 -22.55 -40.08 2.08
N VAL A 551 -21.44 -40.61 1.57
CA VAL A 551 -21.04 -40.46 0.16
C VAL A 551 -21.63 -41.54 -0.75
N SER A 552 -22.35 -42.51 -0.17
CA SER A 552 -22.90 -43.69 -0.84
C SER A 552 -24.14 -44.18 -0.11
N GLN A 553 -25.12 -44.72 -0.83
CA GLN A 553 -26.34 -45.28 -0.23
C GLN A 553 -26.09 -46.52 0.64
N LEU A 554 -24.90 -47.13 0.51
CA LEU A 554 -24.50 -48.38 1.16
C LEU A 554 -23.75 -48.17 2.49
N THR A 555 -23.36 -46.95 2.80
CA THR A 555 -22.57 -46.65 4.00
C THR A 555 -23.32 -45.65 4.83
N ASP A 556 -23.87 -46.11 5.96
CA ASP A 556 -24.42 -45.21 6.95
C ASP A 556 -23.28 -44.60 7.77
N GLN A 557 -23.36 -43.32 8.14
CA GLN A 557 -22.32 -42.69 8.96
C GLN A 557 -22.88 -41.64 9.92
N VAL A 558 -22.37 -41.64 11.14
CA VAL A 558 -22.51 -40.57 12.14
C VAL A 558 -21.13 -40.14 12.63
N ARG A 559 -21.07 -38.99 13.31
CA ARG A 559 -19.83 -38.49 13.93
C ARG A 559 -20.06 -38.19 15.40
N PHE A 560 -19.19 -38.70 16.26
CA PHE A 560 -18.99 -38.14 17.58
C PHE A 560 -18.25 -36.82 17.47
N THR A 561 -18.64 -35.81 18.23
CA THR A 561 -18.18 -34.41 18.08
C THR A 561 -17.64 -33.84 19.38
N ASN A 562 -16.79 -32.80 19.28
CA ASN A 562 -16.10 -32.16 20.41
C ASN A 562 -15.27 -33.15 21.26
N LEU A 563 -14.77 -34.23 20.66
CA LEU A 563 -13.98 -35.22 21.38
C LEU A 563 -12.55 -34.73 21.61
N PRO A 564 -11.93 -35.02 22.77
CA PRO A 564 -10.51 -34.80 22.98
C PRO A 564 -9.65 -35.73 22.11
N ASN A 565 -8.33 -35.54 22.16
CA ASN A 565 -7.38 -36.30 21.34
C ASN A 565 -7.46 -37.81 21.60
N ARG A 566 -7.79 -38.21 22.84
CA ARG A 566 -7.95 -39.59 23.29
C ARG A 566 -9.29 -39.82 23.96
N ALA A 567 -10.01 -40.86 23.53
CA ALA A 567 -11.26 -41.27 24.15
C ALA A 567 -11.57 -42.73 23.82
N THR A 568 -12.19 -43.44 24.76
CA THR A 568 -12.82 -44.74 24.53
C THR A 568 -14.33 -44.56 24.49
N ILE A 569 -14.97 -45.01 23.40
CA ILE A 569 -16.41 -44.82 23.15
C ILE A 569 -17.08 -46.18 23.18
N ARG A 570 -17.89 -46.44 24.20
CA ARG A 570 -18.62 -47.70 24.42
C ARG A 570 -20.09 -47.51 24.14
N ILE A 571 -20.64 -48.31 23.23
CA ILE A 571 -22.01 -48.16 22.73
C ILE A 571 -22.84 -49.32 23.25
N PHE A 572 -23.99 -49.03 23.85
CA PHE A 572 -24.86 -50.01 24.48
C PHE A 572 -26.31 -49.89 23.99
N THR A 573 -27.04 -51.01 24.01
CA THR A 573 -28.51 -50.98 23.96
C THR A 573 -29.09 -50.42 25.26
N LEU A 574 -30.38 -50.06 25.28
CA LEU A 574 -31.07 -49.65 26.53
C LEU A 574 -31.04 -50.71 27.64
N ASN A 575 -30.87 -51.99 27.28
CA ASN A 575 -30.79 -53.10 28.23
C ASN A 575 -29.34 -53.34 28.73
N GLY A 576 -28.37 -52.50 28.33
CA GLY A 576 -26.97 -52.57 28.77
C GLY A 576 -26.09 -53.56 27.99
N THR A 577 -26.56 -54.09 26.86
CA THR A 577 -25.73 -54.96 26.00
C THR A 577 -24.73 -54.12 25.21
N LEU A 578 -23.44 -54.44 25.30
CA LEU A 578 -22.38 -53.80 24.52
C LEU A 578 -22.54 -54.13 23.03
N ILE A 579 -22.50 -53.10 22.20
CA ILE A 579 -22.67 -53.15 20.75
C ILE A 579 -21.33 -52.95 20.05
N ASN A 580 -20.56 -51.96 20.51
CA ASN A 580 -19.25 -51.62 19.95
C ASN A 580 -18.40 -50.85 20.94
N THR A 581 -17.09 -51.03 20.85
CA THR A 581 -16.06 -50.25 21.53
C THR A 581 -15.16 -49.60 20.49
N LEU A 582 -15.12 -48.27 20.46
CA LEU A 582 -14.32 -47.50 19.52
C LEU A 582 -13.22 -46.76 20.27
N GLU A 583 -11.98 -46.90 19.81
CA GLU A 583 -10.81 -46.23 20.39
C GLU A 583 -10.38 -45.06 19.53
N LYS A 584 -10.35 -43.87 20.13
CA LYS A 584 -9.87 -42.64 19.49
C LYS A 584 -8.48 -42.29 20.00
N ASN A 585 -7.56 -42.08 19.07
CA ASN A 585 -6.24 -41.54 19.33
C ASN A 585 -5.79 -40.70 18.11
N SER A 586 -6.42 -39.53 17.96
CA SER A 586 -6.20 -38.65 16.80
C SER A 586 -6.42 -37.18 17.20
N PRO A 587 -5.79 -36.20 16.52
CA PRO A 587 -6.00 -34.78 16.82
C PRO A 587 -7.35 -34.24 16.33
N ALA A 588 -8.07 -34.97 15.48
CA ALA A 588 -9.39 -34.54 15.02
C ALA A 588 -10.37 -34.49 16.20
N ASN A 589 -11.10 -33.39 16.39
CA ASN A 589 -12.10 -33.26 17.46
C ASN A 589 -13.43 -34.00 17.17
N PHE A 590 -13.42 -34.93 16.22
CA PHE A 590 -14.55 -35.79 15.90
C PHE A 590 -14.08 -37.22 15.62
N PHE A 591 -15.01 -38.17 15.69
CA PHE A 591 -14.75 -39.57 15.36
C PHE A 591 -15.93 -40.17 14.57
N PRO A 592 -15.71 -40.70 13.34
CA PRO A 592 -16.78 -41.29 12.56
C PRO A 592 -17.15 -42.69 13.07
N TRP A 593 -18.43 -43.02 13.02
CA TRP A 593 -18.93 -44.38 13.25
C TRP A 593 -19.90 -44.78 12.14
N ASN A 594 -19.71 -45.98 11.61
CA ASN A 594 -20.48 -46.57 10.51
C ASN A 594 -21.81 -47.20 10.94
N LEU A 595 -22.25 -46.97 12.19
CA LEU A 595 -23.45 -47.59 12.77
C LEU A 595 -23.44 -49.13 12.69
N ALA A 596 -22.27 -49.74 12.94
CA ALA A 596 -22.08 -51.19 12.98
C ALA A 596 -21.65 -51.69 14.38
N THR A 597 -21.92 -52.96 14.67
CA THR A 597 -21.41 -53.69 15.83
C THR A 597 -19.90 -53.98 15.70
N GLU A 598 -19.27 -54.56 16.74
CA GLU A 598 -17.87 -55.04 16.67
C GLU A 598 -17.65 -56.04 15.52
N ASP A 599 -18.67 -56.86 15.22
CA ASP A 599 -18.67 -57.83 14.12
C ASP A 599 -18.98 -57.20 12.74
N ASN A 600 -18.97 -55.87 12.62
CA ASN A 600 -19.34 -55.12 11.40
C ASN A 600 -20.78 -55.37 10.91
N LEU A 601 -21.70 -55.75 11.80
CA LEU A 601 -23.11 -55.91 11.45
C LEU A 601 -23.87 -54.58 11.66
N PRO A 602 -24.74 -54.16 10.73
CA PRO A 602 -25.54 -52.95 10.90
C PRO A 602 -26.45 -53.04 12.14
N ILE A 603 -26.48 -51.98 12.95
CA ILE A 603 -27.36 -51.93 14.13
C ILE A 603 -28.83 -51.70 13.75
N ALA A 604 -29.76 -52.14 14.61
CA ALA A 604 -31.19 -51.95 14.42
C ALA A 604 -31.66 -50.51 14.75
N SER A 605 -32.86 -50.15 14.29
CA SER A 605 -33.55 -48.94 14.79
C SER A 605 -33.82 -49.08 16.29
N GLY A 606 -33.57 -48.02 17.06
CA GLY A 606 -33.74 -48.03 18.50
C GLY A 606 -33.00 -46.91 19.21
N MET A 607 -33.02 -46.99 20.55
CA MET A 607 -32.28 -46.09 21.43
C MET A 607 -31.01 -46.78 21.93
N TYR A 608 -29.94 -46.00 21.99
CA TYR A 608 -28.62 -46.43 22.44
C TYR A 608 -28.08 -45.49 23.51
N LEU A 609 -27.34 -46.05 24.46
CA LEU A 609 -26.55 -45.32 25.45
C LEU A 609 -25.10 -45.37 25.00
N ILE A 610 -24.42 -44.23 25.01
CA ILE A 610 -23.02 -44.15 24.61
C ILE A 610 -22.23 -43.56 25.76
N HIS A 611 -21.29 -44.33 26.29
CA HIS A 611 -20.35 -43.91 27.32
C HIS A 611 -19.05 -43.49 26.64
N VAL A 612 -18.68 -42.24 26.82
CA VAL A 612 -17.43 -41.67 26.34
C VAL A 612 -16.54 -41.47 27.56
N ASP A 613 -15.39 -42.14 27.54
CA ASP A 613 -14.39 -42.16 28.60
C ASP A 613 -13.13 -41.47 28.09
N THR A 614 -12.61 -40.52 28.85
CA THR A 614 -11.48 -39.66 28.43
C THR A 614 -10.52 -39.46 29.60
N ASP A 615 -9.30 -39.02 29.31
CA ASP A 615 -8.30 -38.70 30.34
C ASP A 615 -8.75 -37.58 31.30
N LEU A 616 -9.79 -36.82 30.94
CA LEU A 616 -10.31 -35.67 31.71
C LEU A 616 -11.62 -35.97 32.46
N GLY A 617 -12.23 -37.13 32.20
CA GLY A 617 -13.54 -37.49 32.75
C GLY A 617 -14.45 -38.22 31.75
N GLU A 618 -15.69 -38.43 32.17
CA GLU A 618 -16.66 -39.26 31.43
C GLU A 618 -17.90 -38.47 30.98
N LYS A 619 -18.49 -38.86 29.85
CA LYS A 619 -19.75 -38.32 29.34
C LYS A 619 -20.67 -39.45 28.86
N VAL A 620 -21.96 -39.37 29.20
CA VAL A 620 -22.98 -40.27 28.66
C VAL A 620 -23.88 -39.55 27.66
N LEU A 621 -23.99 -40.10 26.45
CA LEU A 621 -24.89 -39.63 25.41
C LEU A 621 -26.08 -40.58 25.23
N LYS A 622 -27.21 -40.04 24.79
CA LYS A 622 -28.38 -40.81 24.35
C LYS A 622 -28.53 -40.62 22.85
N PHE A 623 -28.58 -41.71 22.10
CA PHE A 623 -28.61 -41.68 20.65
C PHE A 623 -29.79 -42.47 20.10
N ALA A 624 -30.56 -41.85 19.22
CA ALA A 624 -31.74 -42.43 18.60
C ALA A 624 -31.46 -42.76 17.12
N VAL A 625 -31.76 -43.99 16.71
CA VAL A 625 -31.53 -44.48 15.35
C VAL A 625 -32.86 -44.90 14.73
N ILE A 626 -33.16 -44.36 13.55
CA ILE A 626 -34.27 -44.79 12.70
C ILE A 626 -33.65 -45.18 11.35
N LYS A 627 -33.47 -46.48 11.11
CA LYS A 627 -32.95 -46.99 9.83
C LYS A 627 -34.03 -46.92 8.76
N LYS A 628 -33.62 -46.64 7.52
CA LYS A 628 -34.48 -46.76 6.32
C LYS A 628 -34.85 -48.23 6.09
N ARG A 629 -36.05 -48.48 5.57
CA ARG A 629 -36.42 -49.82 5.10
C ARG A 629 -35.54 -50.13 3.89
N VAL A 630 -34.71 -51.17 3.99
CA VAL A 630 -33.86 -51.59 2.86
C VAL A 630 -34.77 -52.06 1.73
N GLN A 631 -34.86 -51.27 0.65
CA GLN A 631 -35.45 -51.70 -0.61
C GLN A 631 -34.31 -52.17 -1.51
N LEU A 632 -34.22 -53.48 -1.70
CA LEU A 632 -33.37 -54.06 -2.73
C LEU A 632 -34.11 -53.91 -4.06
N ASN A 633 -33.52 -53.19 -5.02
CA ASN A 633 -33.98 -53.26 -6.40
C ASN A 633 -33.62 -54.65 -6.93
N THR A 634 -34.58 -55.58 -6.93
CA THR A 634 -34.54 -56.73 -7.83
C THR A 634 -34.71 -56.20 -9.25
N PHE A 635 -33.71 -56.46 -10.08
CA PHE A 635 -33.65 -56.11 -11.50
C PHE A 635 -34.90 -56.53 -12.27
#